data_AF-A0AAN7THY9-F1
#
_entry.id   AF-A0AAN7THY9-F1
#
_cell.length_a   1.000
_cell.length_b   1.000
_cell.length_c   1.000
_cell.angle_alpha   90.00
_cell.angle_beta   90.00
_cell.angle_gamma   90.00
#
_symmetry.space_group_name_H-M   'P 1'
#
loop_
_entity.id
_entity.type
_entity.pdbx_description
1 polymer ?
#
loop_
_entity_poly.entity_id
_entity_poly.type
_entity_poly.pdbx_seq_one_letter_code
_entity_poly.pdbx_strand_id
1 'polypeptide(L)'
;MAILDQYNYVFAIGTFFALLDVYNNGANDVANSWATSVSSKSISYRWAMVLGSCFEMLGALTVGARTADTIKNKIIPLDAFQGNAGVQMLAFTCALAAASSWVMWCTRHSAHVSSTYSLISAVAGVGVATVGASEVQWGWNGGQGLGAIFAGLGMAPAIAAGFGATIFMLIKVVVHMRKKPLPWSVYTAPLFFLIAGTICTLSIVYKGSPNLGLGKKPPGYIAAVTMGVGGGLFLLSALFFVPYINARVVKRDGTVKWYHVFMGPALWRRPAPTQEMNTATVPDYTHGHEADDNHSAETMISDRASDSDVEKSTHEKGLVAREAHGMAQQETTKQLQSEAQDRFHAKLRQKKGALGWAMRLLHDKPFGPGEIYELHNMKIAIMRIPAYVTVGALYGVNYDIHAAQAGVSGTPEGARMVRVYAAAEKYPNEVEYTYSFVQVVTACTASFAHGANDIGNAAGPWAAIYGAWTTGDAAKSKAPVETWQLAVLVMTLSIGLITYGFNIMKVMGNKITYHSPSRGCSMEMGAAITVLLFSQFKLPVSTSMCITGATVGVGLCNGTLKAVNFQRVGLLVFSWIMTIPIAGTLAGVLMGHKASIILEEIKEAYGTDYVFQSISIMENIQKEKWFTDLGPNGRIPVLVDHDNGKLSIMEGAAILSYLTRKYDPEHKFSFTKDPELSQCEQWVAWQHGGLGPMQGQANQQVPSTQHTVYVRLLMYTSSSFYRLAKERIPYPTQRYVGETERLYGILDSHLATRTWIVGDKYSIADIANFSWVNTAYFAGVQLHEFPNLNKWWERVNARPAVQKGIAVPSESQIVNQAYRKKVESDPEYKKKEDELAEICKKAKEQYNYKYSSP
;
A
#
# COMPACT_ATOMS: atom_id res chain seq x y z
N MET A 1 5.61 32.12 -20.02
CA MET A 1 6.57 31.34 -19.22
C MET A 1 6.49 29.92 -19.77
N ALA A 2 7.59 29.31 -20.18
CA ALA A 2 7.56 28.08 -20.96
C ALA A 2 7.23 26.86 -20.08
N ILE A 3 6.38 25.98 -20.59
CA ILE A 3 6.14 24.64 -20.02
C ILE A 3 7.46 23.85 -20.14
N LEU A 4 7.77 23.00 -19.16
CA LEU A 4 8.93 22.11 -19.23
C LEU A 4 8.65 20.90 -20.13
N ASP A 5 8.52 21.14 -21.44
CA ASP A 5 8.17 20.10 -22.42
C ASP A 5 9.16 18.92 -22.42
N GLN A 6 10.44 19.18 -22.12
CA GLN A 6 11.44 18.11 -21.96
C GLN A 6 11.13 17.12 -20.83
N TYR A 7 10.25 17.45 -19.88
CA TYR A 7 9.84 16.58 -18.77
C TYR A 7 8.38 16.11 -18.87
N ASN A 8 7.75 16.23 -20.06
CA ASN A 8 6.38 15.74 -20.30
C ASN A 8 6.20 14.25 -19.92
N TYR A 9 7.23 13.42 -20.09
CA TYR A 9 7.21 12.02 -19.67
C TYR A 9 7.19 11.86 -18.13
N VAL A 10 7.97 12.66 -17.40
CA VAL A 10 7.97 12.67 -15.92
C VAL A 10 6.61 13.15 -15.41
N PHE A 11 6.05 14.20 -16.02
CA PHE A 11 4.70 14.70 -15.69
C PHE A 11 3.62 13.64 -15.90
N ALA A 12 3.66 12.91 -17.02
CA ALA A 12 2.70 11.85 -17.33
C ALA A 12 2.81 10.66 -16.35
N ILE A 13 4.02 10.18 -16.08
CA ILE A 13 4.28 9.07 -15.15
C ILE A 13 3.92 9.48 -13.70
N GLY A 14 4.31 10.68 -13.27
CA GLY A 14 3.97 11.23 -11.97
C GLY A 14 2.46 11.42 -11.78
N THR A 15 1.75 11.84 -12.82
CA THR A 15 0.27 11.92 -12.82
C THR A 15 -0.35 10.53 -12.73
N PHE A 16 0.14 9.53 -13.48
CA PHE A 16 -0.35 8.16 -13.36
C PHE A 16 -0.21 7.61 -11.94
N PHE A 17 0.97 7.78 -11.31
CA PHE A 17 1.18 7.31 -9.94
C PHE A 17 0.46 8.14 -8.88
N ALA A 18 0.20 9.44 -9.12
CA ALA A 18 -0.69 10.24 -8.27
C ALA A 18 -2.13 9.70 -8.29
N LEU A 19 -2.65 9.37 -9.47
CA LEU A 19 -3.99 8.77 -9.61
C LEU A 19 -4.03 7.35 -9.00
N LEU A 20 -2.95 6.57 -9.13
CA LEU A 20 -2.84 5.25 -8.49
C LEU A 20 -2.81 5.35 -6.96
N ASP A 21 -2.11 6.34 -6.39
CA ASP A 21 -2.09 6.60 -4.95
C ASP A 21 -3.50 6.93 -4.44
N VAL A 22 -4.25 7.80 -5.12
CA VAL A 22 -5.64 8.11 -4.70
C VAL A 22 -6.59 6.94 -4.89
N TYR A 23 -6.45 6.18 -5.99
CA TYR A 23 -7.20 4.95 -6.20
C TYR A 23 -6.95 3.96 -5.05
N ASN A 24 -5.71 3.84 -4.59
CA ASN A 24 -5.34 3.02 -3.45
C ASN A 24 -5.96 3.55 -2.15
N ASN A 25 -5.97 4.86 -1.89
CA ASN A 25 -6.60 5.41 -0.68
C ASN A 25 -8.12 5.10 -0.69
N GLY A 26 -8.76 5.16 -1.86
CA GLY A 26 -10.12 4.68 -2.08
C GLY A 26 -10.31 3.19 -1.78
N ALA A 27 -9.41 2.34 -2.27
CA ALA A 27 -9.50 0.89 -2.16
C ALA A 27 -9.03 0.32 -0.80
N ASN A 28 -8.12 1.00 -0.13
CA ASN A 28 -7.48 0.55 1.10
C ASN A 28 -8.10 1.20 2.33
N ASP A 29 -8.18 2.53 2.32
CA ASP A 29 -8.41 3.31 3.53
C ASP A 29 -9.87 3.72 3.69
N VAL A 30 -10.64 3.99 2.61
CA VAL A 30 -12.09 4.30 2.76
C VAL A 30 -12.86 3.11 3.35
N ALA A 31 -12.32 1.90 3.22
CA ALA A 31 -12.79 0.71 3.93
C ALA A 31 -12.80 0.89 5.46
N ASN A 32 -11.95 1.73 6.04
CA ASN A 32 -11.90 2.03 7.49
C ASN A 32 -13.23 2.58 8.00
N SER A 33 -13.86 3.48 7.21
CA SER A 33 -15.07 4.20 7.59
C SER A 33 -16.34 3.34 7.51
N TRP A 34 -16.29 2.22 6.77
CA TRP A 34 -17.47 1.43 6.41
C TRP A 34 -17.38 -0.06 6.79
N ALA A 35 -16.18 -0.62 7.03
CA ALA A 35 -16.03 -2.04 7.37
C ALA A 35 -16.77 -2.41 8.67
N THR A 36 -16.82 -1.52 9.66
CA THR A 36 -17.59 -1.68 10.90
C THR A 36 -19.10 -1.71 10.66
N SER A 37 -19.64 -0.81 9.84
CA SER A 37 -21.08 -0.70 9.56
C SER A 37 -21.61 -1.77 8.59
N VAL A 38 -20.76 -2.25 7.68
CA VAL A 38 -21.06 -3.42 6.84
C VAL A 38 -20.95 -4.70 7.67
N SER A 39 -19.87 -4.88 8.44
CA SER A 39 -19.66 -6.09 9.27
C SER A 39 -20.76 -6.31 10.32
N SER A 40 -21.27 -5.23 10.92
CA SER A 40 -22.39 -5.26 11.87
C SER A 40 -23.77 -5.35 11.20
N LYS A 41 -23.84 -5.46 9.87
CA LYS A 41 -25.09 -5.50 9.08
C LYS A 41 -25.99 -4.25 9.24
N SER A 42 -25.44 -3.14 9.71
CA SER A 42 -26.16 -1.85 9.80
C SER A 42 -26.45 -1.23 8.43
N ILE A 43 -25.59 -1.51 7.44
CA ILE A 43 -25.78 -1.06 6.05
C ILE A 43 -25.29 -2.12 5.06
N SER A 44 -25.97 -2.25 3.93
CA SER A 44 -25.49 -3.09 2.83
C SER A 44 -24.24 -2.47 2.19
N TYR A 45 -23.28 -3.28 1.76
CA TYR A 45 -22.07 -2.83 1.07
C TYR A 45 -22.34 -1.87 -0.12
N ARG A 46 -23.42 -2.09 -0.88
CA ARG A 46 -23.84 -1.19 -1.98
C ARG A 46 -24.09 0.25 -1.53
N TRP A 47 -24.90 0.41 -0.48
CA TRP A 47 -25.18 1.72 0.10
C TRP A 47 -23.96 2.31 0.82
N ALA A 48 -23.08 1.48 1.39
CA ALA A 48 -21.81 1.94 1.95
C ALA A 48 -20.88 2.58 0.90
N MET A 49 -20.77 2.02 -0.31
CA MET A 49 -20.01 2.67 -1.39
C MET A 49 -20.66 3.99 -1.84
N VAL A 50 -21.98 4.03 -1.99
CA VAL A 50 -22.69 5.25 -2.43
C VAL A 50 -22.50 6.38 -1.42
N LEU A 51 -22.77 6.12 -0.14
CA LEU A 51 -22.58 7.10 0.92
C LEU A 51 -21.10 7.44 1.11
N GLY A 52 -20.20 6.46 1.02
CA GLY A 52 -18.76 6.66 1.02
C GLY A 52 -18.33 7.66 -0.05
N SER A 53 -18.59 7.39 -1.33
CA SER A 53 -18.27 8.33 -2.42
C SER A 53 -18.84 9.73 -2.21
N CYS A 54 -20.04 9.88 -1.64
CA CYS A 54 -20.60 11.18 -1.30
C CYS A 54 -19.84 11.88 -0.14
N PHE A 55 -19.62 11.21 0.99
CA PHE A 55 -19.04 11.83 2.19
C PHE A 55 -17.52 12.00 2.10
N GLU A 56 -16.80 11.07 1.47
CA GLU A 56 -15.39 11.24 1.09
C GLU A 56 -15.20 12.48 0.22
N MET A 57 -16.03 12.63 -0.83
CA MET A 57 -15.99 13.79 -1.73
C MET A 57 -16.27 15.09 -0.99
N LEU A 58 -17.26 15.12 -0.11
CA LEU A 58 -17.57 16.29 0.70
C LEU A 58 -16.39 16.64 1.63
N GLY A 59 -15.79 15.68 2.31
CA GLY A 59 -14.61 15.90 3.17
C GLY A 59 -13.41 16.44 2.39
N ALA A 60 -13.07 15.78 1.28
CA ALA A 60 -11.96 16.14 0.42
C ALA A 60 -12.09 17.55 -0.18
N LEU A 61 -13.26 17.89 -0.72
CA LEU A 61 -13.50 19.21 -1.34
C LEU A 61 -13.62 20.34 -0.30
N THR A 62 -14.22 20.08 0.86
CA THR A 62 -14.49 21.14 1.86
C THR A 62 -13.36 21.36 2.88
N VAL A 63 -12.45 20.39 3.08
CA VAL A 63 -11.36 20.48 4.07
C VAL A 63 -9.99 20.06 3.51
N GLY A 64 -9.94 19.10 2.60
CA GLY A 64 -8.71 18.39 2.19
C GLY A 64 -7.59 19.19 1.53
N ALA A 65 -7.85 20.43 1.10
CA ALA A 65 -6.81 21.32 0.58
C ALA A 65 -5.66 21.58 1.58
N ARG A 66 -5.91 21.50 2.90
CA ARG A 66 -4.90 21.84 3.93
C ARG A 66 -3.93 20.71 4.28
N THR A 67 -4.32 19.45 4.14
CA THR A 67 -3.44 18.31 4.40
C THR A 67 -2.41 18.14 3.28
N ALA A 68 -2.80 18.47 2.05
CA ALA A 68 -1.89 18.58 0.89
C ALA A 68 -0.73 19.56 1.14
N ASP A 69 -1.02 20.72 1.76
CA ASP A 69 0.00 21.73 2.08
C ASP A 69 1.06 21.25 3.07
N THR A 70 0.72 20.36 4.01
CA THR A 70 1.72 19.78 4.91
C THR A 70 2.65 18.84 4.15
N ILE A 71 2.10 17.91 3.37
CA ILE A 71 2.89 16.83 2.75
C ILE A 71 3.88 17.36 1.72
N LYS A 72 3.52 18.38 0.92
CA LYS A 72 4.44 18.93 -0.09
C LYS A 72 5.49 19.92 0.44
N ASN A 73 5.23 20.61 1.56
CA ASN A 73 6.07 21.72 2.03
C ASN A 73 6.84 21.45 3.34
N LYS A 74 6.48 20.42 4.13
CA LYS A 74 7.01 20.22 5.50
C LYS A 74 7.88 18.99 5.69
N ILE A 75 7.88 18.05 4.75
CA ILE A 75 8.76 16.87 4.78
C ILE A 75 10.08 17.17 4.07
N ILE A 76 9.97 17.72 2.86
CA ILE A 76 11.07 18.30 2.08
C ILE A 76 10.75 19.80 1.90
N PRO A 77 11.60 20.73 2.34
CA PRO A 77 11.47 22.15 2.02
C PRO A 77 11.61 22.37 0.50
N LEU A 78 10.75 23.19 -0.10
CA LEU A 78 10.79 23.44 -1.56
C LEU A 78 12.07 24.17 -2.00
N ASP A 79 12.64 24.94 -1.10
CA ASP A 79 13.94 25.61 -1.19
C ASP A 79 15.13 24.63 -1.19
N ALA A 80 14.98 23.43 -0.60
CA ALA A 80 16.02 22.40 -0.64
C ALA A 80 16.27 21.86 -2.07
N PHE A 81 15.33 22.03 -3.00
CA PHE A 81 15.51 21.72 -4.42
C PHE A 81 16.26 22.82 -5.21
N GLN A 82 16.65 23.93 -4.57
CA GLN A 82 17.50 25.00 -5.14
C GLN A 82 17.01 25.58 -6.49
N GLY A 83 15.70 25.61 -6.71
CA GLY A 83 15.09 26.07 -7.97
C GLY A 83 14.98 24.99 -9.07
N ASN A 84 15.54 23.79 -8.87
CA ASN A 84 15.53 22.71 -9.86
C ASN A 84 14.18 21.98 -9.93
N ALA A 85 13.28 22.52 -10.74
CA ALA A 85 11.95 21.97 -11.00
C ALA A 85 11.98 20.52 -11.53
N GLY A 86 12.97 20.15 -12.35
CA GLY A 86 13.10 18.79 -12.91
C GLY A 86 13.39 17.73 -11.85
N VAL A 87 14.33 18.01 -10.94
CA VAL A 87 14.61 17.12 -9.80
C VAL A 87 13.42 17.03 -8.85
N GLN A 88 12.73 18.16 -8.58
CA GLN A 88 11.51 18.15 -7.78
C GLN A 88 10.41 17.27 -8.39
N MET A 89 10.17 17.37 -9.71
CA MET A 89 9.20 16.52 -10.41
C MET A 89 9.56 15.03 -10.31
N LEU A 90 10.83 14.68 -10.55
CA LEU A 90 11.31 13.31 -10.46
C LEU A 90 11.19 12.76 -9.03
N ALA A 91 11.56 13.58 -8.04
CA ALA A 91 11.45 13.24 -6.62
C ALA A 91 10.02 12.84 -6.23
N PHE A 92 9.05 13.74 -6.42
CA PHE A 92 7.66 13.43 -6.07
C PHE A 92 7.07 12.30 -6.92
N THR A 93 7.52 12.13 -8.18
CA THR A 93 7.14 10.99 -9.03
C THR A 93 7.64 9.66 -8.46
N CYS A 94 8.90 9.56 -8.06
CA CYS A 94 9.47 8.37 -7.43
C CYS A 94 8.83 8.06 -6.07
N ALA A 95 8.51 9.09 -5.28
CA ALA A 95 7.81 8.92 -4.00
C ALA A 95 6.41 8.36 -4.19
N LEU A 96 5.62 8.92 -5.13
CA LEU A 96 4.30 8.41 -5.50
C LEU A 96 4.39 6.99 -6.06
N ALA A 97 5.36 6.69 -6.92
CA ALA A 97 5.53 5.36 -7.51
C ALA A 97 5.82 4.29 -6.45
N ALA A 98 6.72 4.56 -5.50
CA ALA A 98 7.05 3.64 -4.41
C ALA A 98 5.88 3.45 -3.43
N ALA A 99 5.24 4.54 -3.01
CA ALA A 99 4.11 4.51 -2.08
C ALA A 99 2.90 3.77 -2.68
N SER A 100 2.45 4.18 -3.87
CA SER A 100 1.29 3.57 -4.52
C SER A 100 1.53 2.11 -4.92
N SER A 101 2.75 1.73 -5.32
CA SER A 101 3.07 0.31 -5.59
C SER A 101 2.99 -0.53 -4.31
N TRP A 102 3.52 -0.02 -3.19
CA TRP A 102 3.45 -0.71 -1.89
C TRP A 102 2.01 -0.84 -1.39
N VAL A 103 1.22 0.24 -1.39
CA VAL A 103 -0.17 0.20 -0.92
C VAL A 103 -1.01 -0.72 -1.81
N MET A 104 -0.89 -0.63 -3.15
CA MET A 104 -1.59 -1.54 -4.07
C MET A 104 -1.25 -3.01 -3.79
N TRP A 105 0.03 -3.32 -3.55
CA TRP A 105 0.46 -4.66 -3.18
C TRP A 105 -0.17 -5.13 -1.86
N CYS A 106 -0.20 -4.28 -0.83
CA CYS A 106 -0.88 -4.60 0.42
C CYS A 106 -2.39 -4.79 0.25
N THR A 107 -3.07 -3.89 -0.46
CA THR A 107 -4.52 -3.94 -0.73
C THR A 107 -4.92 -5.22 -1.46
N ARG A 108 -4.16 -5.60 -2.50
CA ARG A 108 -4.35 -6.87 -3.24
C ARG A 108 -4.29 -8.09 -2.32
N HIS A 109 -3.36 -8.09 -1.36
CA HIS A 109 -3.18 -9.19 -0.41
C HIS A 109 -4.03 -9.05 0.86
N SER A 110 -4.96 -8.08 0.86
CA SER A 110 -5.85 -7.78 1.99
C SER A 110 -5.09 -7.47 3.29
N ALA A 111 -3.86 -6.96 3.16
CA ALA A 111 -3.02 -6.51 4.25
C ALA A 111 -3.30 -5.02 4.51
N HIS A 112 -3.71 -4.71 5.73
CA HIS A 112 -4.18 -3.37 6.10
C HIS A 112 -3.00 -2.50 6.57
N VAL A 113 -2.53 -1.65 5.67
CA VAL A 113 -1.44 -0.68 5.91
C VAL A 113 -1.97 0.75 5.86
N SER A 114 -1.09 1.73 6.07
CA SER A 114 -1.42 3.15 5.94
C SER A 114 -0.81 3.74 4.66
N SER A 115 -1.65 4.29 3.78
CA SER A 115 -1.21 5.12 2.67
C SER A 115 -0.42 6.34 3.13
N THR A 116 -0.94 7.08 4.12
CA THR A 116 -0.30 8.27 4.69
C THR A 116 1.15 8.02 5.10
N TYR A 117 1.43 6.96 5.88
CA TYR A 117 2.81 6.65 6.25
C TYR A 117 3.62 6.04 5.09
N SER A 118 2.99 5.28 4.17
CA SER A 118 3.68 4.80 2.96
C SER A 118 4.23 5.95 2.13
N LEU A 119 3.41 6.97 1.89
CA LEU A 119 3.82 8.16 1.16
C LEU A 119 4.80 9.02 1.96
N ILE A 120 4.55 9.27 3.24
CA ILE A 120 5.47 10.09 4.06
C ILE A 120 6.85 9.42 4.15
N SER A 121 6.91 8.10 4.26
CA SER A 121 8.17 7.35 4.24
C SER A 121 8.81 7.26 2.87
N ALA A 122 8.03 7.21 1.77
CA ALA A 122 8.57 7.33 0.42
C ALA A 122 9.10 8.75 0.14
N VAL A 123 8.37 9.81 0.51
CA VAL A 123 8.82 11.20 0.42
C VAL A 123 10.01 11.45 1.34
N ALA A 124 10.07 10.86 2.54
CA ALA A 124 11.28 10.91 3.37
C ALA A 124 12.43 10.15 2.71
N GLY A 125 12.21 8.94 2.19
CA GLY A 125 13.22 8.14 1.48
C GLY A 125 13.74 8.80 0.21
N VAL A 126 12.90 9.60 -0.47
CA VAL A 126 13.26 10.46 -1.60
C VAL A 126 13.88 11.79 -1.17
N GLY A 127 13.44 12.40 -0.08
CA GLY A 127 14.06 13.62 0.46
C GLY A 127 15.48 13.31 0.90
N VAL A 128 15.62 12.23 1.68
CA VAL A 128 16.89 11.55 1.94
C VAL A 128 17.55 11.21 0.62
N ALA A 129 16.84 10.68 -0.39
CA ALA A 129 17.45 10.42 -1.70
C ALA A 129 18.14 11.66 -2.28
N THR A 130 17.40 12.76 -2.45
CA THR A 130 17.66 13.89 -3.36
C THR A 130 18.37 15.06 -2.68
N VAL A 131 17.72 15.66 -1.69
CA VAL A 131 18.20 16.87 -0.98
C VAL A 131 18.96 16.55 0.30
N GLY A 132 18.86 15.32 0.79
CA GLY A 132 19.63 14.81 1.89
C GLY A 132 18.87 14.63 3.21
N ALA A 133 19.41 13.77 4.06
CA ALA A 133 18.97 13.55 5.42
C ALA A 133 19.21 14.79 6.31
N SER A 134 20.18 15.67 6.02
CA SER A 134 20.30 16.94 6.77
C SER A 134 19.12 17.90 6.48
N GLU A 135 18.62 17.92 5.25
CA GLU A 135 17.56 18.82 4.80
C GLU A 135 16.15 18.28 5.06
N VAL A 136 16.03 16.96 5.23
CA VAL A 136 14.79 16.30 5.68
C VAL A 136 14.47 16.68 7.12
N GLN A 137 13.21 17.05 7.35
CA GLN A 137 12.73 17.64 8.59
C GLN A 137 12.50 16.60 9.69
N TRP A 138 13.56 15.94 10.19
CA TRP A 138 13.50 14.85 11.19
C TRP A 138 12.97 15.26 12.57
N GLY A 139 13.22 16.50 12.98
CA GLY A 139 12.89 16.99 14.33
C GLY A 139 11.38 17.05 14.62
N TRP A 140 11.04 17.45 15.84
CA TRP A 140 9.64 17.72 16.22
C TRP A 140 9.07 18.94 15.47
N ASN A 141 9.91 19.94 15.20
CA ASN A 141 9.64 21.12 14.37
C ASN A 141 8.27 21.78 14.64
N GLY A 142 8.04 22.17 15.90
CA GLY A 142 6.78 22.78 16.33
C GLY A 142 5.58 21.84 16.30
N GLY A 143 5.79 20.52 16.25
CA GLY A 143 4.75 19.51 16.11
C GLY A 143 4.37 19.23 14.66
N GLN A 144 5.28 19.44 13.69
CA GLN A 144 5.02 19.25 12.25
C GLN A 144 6.15 18.56 11.47
N GLY A 145 7.29 18.25 12.10
CA GLY A 145 8.35 17.46 11.46
C GLY A 145 8.11 15.96 11.54
N LEU A 146 8.97 15.16 10.89
CA LEU A 146 8.85 13.71 10.84
C LEU A 146 8.85 13.07 12.24
N GLY A 147 9.56 13.62 13.22
CA GLY A 147 9.50 13.13 14.60
C GLY A 147 8.10 13.25 15.22
N ALA A 148 7.37 14.34 14.92
CA ALA A 148 5.98 14.52 15.35
C ALA A 148 5.02 13.63 14.56
N ILE A 149 5.26 13.44 13.26
CA ILE A 149 4.46 12.55 12.41
C ILE A 149 4.64 11.08 12.86
N PHE A 150 5.86 10.60 13.04
CA PHE A 150 6.12 9.22 13.49
C PHE A 150 5.72 8.99 14.96
N ALA A 151 5.72 10.00 15.84
CA ALA A 151 5.07 9.88 17.15
C ALA A 151 3.56 9.61 17.03
N GLY A 152 2.93 10.04 15.93
CA GLY A 152 1.57 9.69 15.54
C GLY A 152 1.31 8.19 15.41
N LEU A 153 2.31 7.35 15.14
CA LEU A 153 2.19 5.88 15.07
C LEU A 153 1.65 5.27 16.36
N GLY A 154 2.05 5.83 17.51
CA GLY A 154 1.54 5.43 18.82
C GLY A 154 0.42 6.36 19.33
N MET A 155 0.60 7.66 19.14
CA MET A 155 -0.30 8.68 19.69
C MET A 155 -1.71 8.64 19.08
N ALA A 156 -1.83 8.45 17.76
CA ALA A 156 -3.13 8.39 17.08
C ALA A 156 -3.97 7.16 17.49
N PRO A 157 -3.47 5.91 17.42
CA PRO A 157 -4.26 4.77 17.88
C PRO A 157 -4.56 4.82 19.39
N ALA A 158 -3.66 5.37 20.23
CA ALA A 158 -3.92 5.52 21.66
C ALA A 158 -5.04 6.54 21.96
N ILE A 159 -5.03 7.70 21.30
CA ILE A 159 -6.09 8.72 21.45
C ILE A 159 -7.42 8.19 20.91
N ALA A 160 -7.41 7.49 19.77
CA ALA A 160 -8.62 6.88 19.21
C ALA A 160 -9.17 5.75 20.08
N ALA A 161 -8.30 4.94 20.71
CA ALA A 161 -8.69 3.95 21.71
C ALA A 161 -9.36 4.62 22.92
N GLY A 162 -8.80 5.73 23.40
CA GLY A 162 -9.39 6.55 24.47
C GLY A 162 -10.78 7.05 24.12
N PHE A 163 -10.94 7.79 23.02
CA PHE A 163 -12.25 8.31 22.61
C PHE A 163 -13.27 7.20 22.33
N GLY A 164 -12.88 6.13 21.62
CA GLY A 164 -13.76 4.99 21.35
C GLY A 164 -14.25 4.32 22.64
N ALA A 165 -13.33 4.06 23.58
CA ALA A 165 -13.65 3.49 24.89
C ALA A 165 -14.57 4.42 25.72
N THR A 166 -14.29 5.74 25.75
CA THR A 166 -15.14 6.71 26.46
C THR A 166 -16.55 6.75 25.87
N ILE A 167 -16.70 6.82 24.55
CA ILE A 167 -18.02 6.85 23.88
C ILE A 167 -18.79 5.56 24.15
N PHE A 168 -18.14 4.40 24.04
CA PHE A 168 -18.80 3.13 24.30
C PHE A 168 -19.16 2.94 25.77
N MET A 169 -18.31 3.38 26.71
CA MET A 169 -18.63 3.35 28.15
C MET A 169 -19.80 4.28 28.50
N LEU A 170 -19.88 5.46 27.87
CA LEU A 170 -21.04 6.34 28.00
C LEU A 170 -22.32 5.67 27.48
N ILE A 171 -22.29 5.04 26.31
CA ILE A 171 -23.41 4.23 25.79
C ILE A 171 -23.78 3.11 26.76
N LYS A 172 -22.78 2.38 27.27
CA LYS A 172 -22.99 1.26 28.21
C LYS A 172 -23.68 1.72 29.49
N VAL A 173 -23.22 2.80 30.12
CA VAL A 173 -23.79 3.33 31.37
C VAL A 173 -25.15 4.00 31.16
N VAL A 174 -25.30 4.82 30.11
CA VAL A 174 -26.52 5.60 29.88
C VAL A 174 -27.65 4.75 29.33
N VAL A 175 -27.35 3.76 28.47
CA VAL A 175 -28.32 2.93 27.75
C VAL A 175 -28.30 1.47 28.22
N HIS A 176 -27.22 0.72 27.95
CA HIS A 176 -27.23 -0.75 28.09
C HIS A 176 -27.43 -1.23 29.53
N MET A 177 -26.87 -0.53 30.53
CA MET A 177 -27.02 -0.86 31.96
C MET A 177 -28.36 -0.42 32.58
N ARG A 178 -29.29 0.15 31.79
CA ARG A 178 -30.62 0.56 32.29
C ARG A 178 -31.58 -0.63 32.32
N LYS A 179 -32.46 -0.68 33.34
CA LYS A 179 -33.57 -1.67 33.45
C LYS A 179 -34.48 -1.77 32.22
N LYS A 180 -34.58 -0.70 31.42
CA LYS A 180 -35.28 -0.65 30.13
C LYS A 180 -34.39 0.10 29.13
N PRO A 181 -33.46 -0.58 28.42
CA PRO A 181 -32.48 0.11 27.58
C PRO A 181 -33.10 0.70 26.30
N LEU A 182 -34.17 0.08 25.78
CA LEU A 182 -34.73 0.44 24.48
C LEU A 182 -35.21 1.90 24.37
N PRO A 183 -36.02 2.47 25.27
CA PRO A 183 -36.41 3.89 25.18
C PRO A 183 -35.20 4.83 25.28
N TRP A 184 -34.20 4.49 26.10
CA TRP A 184 -32.99 5.31 26.26
C TRP A 184 -32.18 5.36 24.97
N SER A 185 -32.03 4.24 24.25
CA SER A 185 -31.34 4.24 22.93
C SER A 185 -31.98 5.21 21.93
N VAL A 186 -33.31 5.33 21.93
CA VAL A 186 -34.04 6.25 21.06
C VAL A 186 -33.89 7.71 21.51
N TYR A 187 -34.02 7.98 22.81
CA TYR A 187 -33.94 9.35 23.34
C TYR A 187 -32.52 9.93 23.35
N THR A 188 -31.47 9.10 23.40
CA THR A 188 -30.07 9.56 23.30
C THR A 188 -29.58 9.73 21.87
N ALA A 189 -30.25 9.13 20.88
CA ALA A 189 -29.82 9.17 19.48
C ALA A 189 -29.57 10.60 18.91
N PRO A 190 -30.36 11.65 19.24
CA PRO A 190 -30.09 13.02 18.79
C PRO A 190 -28.71 13.57 19.18
N LEU A 191 -28.10 13.09 20.27
CA LEU A 191 -26.76 13.51 20.68
C LEU A 191 -25.68 13.12 19.67
N PHE A 192 -25.86 12.04 18.92
CA PHE A 192 -24.93 11.65 17.86
C PHE A 192 -25.05 12.57 16.65
N PHE A 193 -26.26 13.05 16.32
CA PHE A 193 -26.47 14.08 15.29
C PHE A 193 -25.88 15.43 15.71
N LEU A 194 -26.01 15.80 17.00
CA LEU A 194 -25.33 16.97 17.58
C LEU A 194 -23.81 16.86 17.41
N ILE A 195 -23.21 15.76 17.86
CA ILE A 195 -21.76 15.55 17.81
C ILE A 195 -21.26 15.54 16.37
N ALA A 196 -21.84 14.73 15.49
CA ALA A 196 -21.48 14.66 14.07
C ALA A 196 -21.60 16.02 13.37
N GLY A 197 -22.75 16.69 13.53
CA GLY A 197 -23.03 17.99 12.94
C GLY A 197 -22.06 19.08 13.42
N THR A 198 -21.79 19.13 14.72
CA THR A 198 -20.81 20.04 15.33
C THR A 198 -19.40 19.78 14.78
N ILE A 199 -18.96 18.53 14.75
CA ILE A 199 -17.60 18.15 14.33
C ILE A 199 -17.35 18.43 12.84
N CYS A 200 -18.28 18.05 11.96
CA CYS A 200 -18.17 18.33 10.52
C CYS A 200 -18.20 19.85 10.26
N THR A 201 -19.13 20.58 10.89
CA THR A 201 -19.25 22.04 10.71
C THR A 201 -18.02 22.77 11.23
N LEU A 202 -17.50 22.40 12.40
CA LEU A 202 -16.26 22.98 12.96
C LEU A 202 -15.10 22.80 11.99
N SER A 203 -14.96 21.60 11.42
CA SER A 203 -13.90 21.28 10.46
C SER A 203 -13.97 22.14 9.21
N ILE A 204 -15.17 22.43 8.70
CA ILE A 204 -15.39 23.30 7.53
C ILE A 204 -15.18 24.78 7.87
N VAL A 205 -15.75 25.27 8.97
CA VAL A 205 -15.80 26.71 9.27
C VAL A 205 -14.50 27.22 9.90
N TYR A 206 -13.92 26.48 10.86
CA TYR A 206 -12.69 26.90 11.55
C TYR A 206 -11.44 26.68 10.70
N LYS A 207 -11.31 25.49 10.10
CA LYS A 207 -10.13 25.11 9.29
C LYS A 207 -10.45 24.39 7.97
N GLY A 208 -11.56 24.72 7.31
CA GLY A 208 -11.87 24.17 5.99
C GLY A 208 -11.14 24.86 4.82
N SER A 209 -11.57 24.57 3.61
CA SER A 209 -10.96 25.00 2.35
C SER A 209 -10.76 26.53 2.30
N PRO A 210 -9.57 27.03 1.90
CA PRO A 210 -9.30 28.46 1.74
C PRO A 210 -10.32 29.18 0.84
N ASN A 211 -10.84 28.47 -0.17
CA ASN A 211 -11.80 28.99 -1.15
C ASN A 211 -13.14 29.42 -0.53
N LEU A 212 -13.48 28.91 0.67
CA LEU A 212 -14.71 29.29 1.38
C LEU A 212 -14.58 30.63 2.13
N GLY A 213 -13.37 31.15 2.35
CA GLY A 213 -13.13 32.41 3.07
C GLY A 213 -13.53 32.42 4.57
N LEU A 214 -14.01 31.30 5.12
CA LEU A 214 -14.61 31.22 6.46
C LEU A 214 -13.59 31.36 7.60
N GLY A 215 -12.34 30.93 7.40
CA GLY A 215 -11.30 30.93 8.44
C GLY A 215 -10.83 32.31 8.91
N LYS A 216 -11.32 33.41 8.31
CA LYS A 216 -11.09 34.80 8.75
C LYS A 216 -12.24 35.38 9.60
N LYS A 217 -13.31 34.61 9.84
CA LYS A 217 -14.47 35.06 10.65
C LYS A 217 -14.12 35.07 12.15
N PRO A 218 -14.73 35.97 12.95
CA PRO A 218 -14.43 36.05 14.38
C PRO A 218 -14.83 34.75 15.12
N PRO A 219 -14.14 34.37 16.21
CA PRO A 219 -14.41 33.11 16.93
C PRO A 219 -15.87 32.92 17.35
N GLY A 220 -16.57 34.00 17.73
CA GLY A 220 -17.99 33.97 18.06
C GLY A 220 -18.90 33.54 16.90
N TYR A 221 -18.58 33.93 15.66
CA TYR A 221 -19.29 33.45 14.46
C TYR A 221 -19.05 31.96 14.24
N ILE A 222 -17.80 31.50 14.42
CA ILE A 222 -17.41 30.11 14.24
C ILE A 222 -18.14 29.23 15.26
N ALA A 223 -18.15 29.64 16.53
CA ALA A 223 -18.90 28.97 17.60
C ALA A 223 -20.41 28.96 17.32
N ALA A 224 -20.99 30.11 16.93
CA ALA A 224 -22.42 30.23 16.65
C ALA A 224 -22.88 29.36 15.47
N VAL A 225 -22.14 29.33 14.36
CA VAL A 225 -22.46 28.46 13.21
C VAL A 225 -22.26 26.98 13.57
N THR A 226 -21.17 26.64 14.24
CA THR A 226 -20.86 25.26 14.62
C THR A 226 -21.91 24.68 15.57
N MET A 227 -22.20 25.39 16.66
CA MET A 227 -23.23 24.98 17.63
C MET A 227 -24.65 25.13 17.07
N GLY A 228 -24.87 26.09 16.17
CA GLY A 228 -26.16 26.29 15.49
C GLY A 228 -26.52 25.17 14.53
N VAL A 229 -25.57 24.68 13.71
CA VAL A 229 -25.79 23.52 12.84
C VAL A 229 -25.91 22.24 13.65
N GLY A 230 -25.05 22.02 14.65
CA GLY A 230 -25.15 20.88 15.56
C GLY A 230 -26.48 20.85 16.32
N GLY A 231 -26.89 21.99 16.90
CA GLY A 231 -28.17 22.17 17.59
C GLY A 231 -29.39 22.05 16.64
N GLY A 232 -29.29 22.55 15.42
CA GLY A 232 -30.30 22.36 14.38
C GLY A 232 -30.49 20.89 14.02
N LEU A 233 -29.39 20.14 13.83
CA LEU A 233 -29.44 18.70 13.58
C LEU A 233 -29.94 17.90 14.80
N PHE A 234 -29.60 18.32 16.01
CA PHE A 234 -30.19 17.78 17.24
C PHE A 234 -31.71 17.96 17.28
N LEU A 235 -32.20 19.19 17.01
CA LEU A 235 -33.63 19.50 17.00
C LEU A 235 -34.37 18.75 15.89
N LEU A 236 -33.82 18.70 14.67
CA LEU A 236 -34.38 17.93 13.57
C LEU A 236 -34.43 16.42 13.90
N SER A 237 -33.38 15.88 14.52
CA SER A 237 -33.38 14.49 15.00
C SER A 237 -34.43 14.26 16.08
N ALA A 238 -34.57 15.17 17.06
CA ALA A 238 -35.58 15.08 18.10
C ALA A 238 -37.02 15.20 17.58
N LEU A 239 -37.25 16.01 16.54
CA LEU A 239 -38.58 16.26 15.95
C LEU A 239 -38.99 15.22 14.90
N PHE A 240 -38.05 14.66 14.12
CA PHE A 240 -38.36 13.77 13.00
C PHE A 240 -37.83 12.34 13.19
N PHE A 241 -36.60 12.18 13.65
CA PHE A 241 -35.97 10.85 13.78
C PHE A 241 -36.43 10.10 15.04
N VAL A 242 -36.49 10.76 16.20
CA VAL A 242 -36.95 10.15 17.48
C VAL A 242 -38.38 9.61 17.40
N PRO A 243 -39.40 10.34 16.86
CA PRO A 243 -40.76 9.81 16.79
C PRO A 243 -40.87 8.64 15.79
N TYR A 244 -40.06 8.67 14.73
CA TYR A 244 -39.97 7.61 13.72
C TYR A 244 -39.39 6.31 14.27
N ILE A 245 -38.23 6.38 14.94
CA ILE A 245 -37.63 5.21 15.60
C ILE A 245 -38.52 4.74 16.77
N ASN A 246 -39.15 5.64 17.51
CA ASN A 246 -40.10 5.25 18.57
C ASN A 246 -41.29 4.45 17.99
N ALA A 247 -41.94 4.93 16.93
CA ALA A 247 -43.02 4.20 16.29
C ALA A 247 -42.57 2.85 15.72
N ARG A 248 -41.41 2.80 15.06
CA ARG A 248 -40.92 1.58 14.41
C ARG A 248 -40.38 0.52 15.39
N VAL A 249 -39.70 0.94 16.46
CA VAL A 249 -38.95 0.04 17.36
C VAL A 249 -39.60 -0.10 18.73
N VAL A 250 -40.07 1.00 19.34
CA VAL A 250 -40.71 0.97 20.67
C VAL A 250 -42.18 0.54 20.58
N LYS A 251 -42.94 1.05 19.61
CA LYS A 251 -44.31 0.59 19.30
C LYS A 251 -44.35 -0.64 18.37
N ARG A 252 -43.18 -1.11 17.89
CA ARG A 252 -43.03 -2.28 17.02
C ARG A 252 -43.85 -2.22 15.70
N ASP A 253 -44.16 -1.03 15.20
CA ASP A 253 -45.00 -0.87 14.01
C ASP A 253 -44.23 -1.15 12.70
N GLY A 254 -44.38 -2.37 12.20
CA GLY A 254 -43.83 -2.83 10.92
C GLY A 254 -44.40 -2.12 9.67
N THR A 255 -45.50 -1.37 9.80
CA THR A 255 -46.06 -0.57 8.69
C THR A 255 -45.33 0.76 8.49
N VAL A 256 -44.43 1.14 9.41
CA VAL A 256 -43.64 2.39 9.33
C VAL A 256 -42.51 2.27 8.30
N LYS A 257 -42.76 2.78 7.10
CA LYS A 257 -41.76 2.92 6.02
C LYS A 257 -40.88 4.16 6.22
N TRP A 258 -39.70 4.16 5.60
CA TRP A 258 -38.66 5.18 5.79
C TRP A 258 -39.15 6.62 5.58
N TYR A 259 -40.01 6.86 4.58
CA TYR A 259 -40.52 8.19 4.25
C TYR A 259 -41.51 8.75 5.30
N HIS A 260 -42.03 7.92 6.20
CA HIS A 260 -42.86 8.43 7.31
C HIS A 260 -42.04 9.29 8.29
N VAL A 261 -40.71 9.27 8.25
CA VAL A 261 -39.86 10.15 9.07
C VAL A 261 -40.26 11.63 8.97
N PHE A 262 -40.71 12.09 7.79
CA PHE A 262 -41.16 13.47 7.55
C PHE A 262 -42.49 13.82 8.23
N MET A 263 -43.24 12.85 8.76
CA MET A 263 -44.43 13.10 9.58
C MET A 263 -44.09 13.61 10.99
N GLY A 264 -42.83 13.40 11.42
CA GLY A 264 -42.29 13.91 12.67
C GLY A 264 -43.20 13.71 13.90
N PRO A 265 -43.58 14.77 14.64
CA PRO A 265 -44.35 14.63 15.87
C PRO A 265 -45.72 13.94 15.70
N ALA A 266 -46.29 13.89 14.49
CA ALA A 266 -47.54 13.18 14.25
C ALA A 266 -47.45 11.67 14.55
N LEU A 267 -46.26 11.06 14.43
CA LEU A 267 -46.04 9.64 14.72
C LEU A 267 -46.21 9.28 16.21
N TRP A 268 -46.11 10.25 17.12
CA TRP A 268 -46.46 10.04 18.53
C TRP A 268 -47.92 9.64 18.71
N ARG A 269 -48.82 10.21 17.90
CA ARG A 269 -50.28 9.96 17.95
C ARG A 269 -50.72 8.71 17.18
N ARG A 270 -49.82 8.08 16.41
CA ARG A 270 -50.11 6.83 15.69
C ARG A 270 -50.39 5.71 16.71
N PRO A 271 -51.52 5.00 16.64
CA PRO A 271 -51.81 3.87 17.52
C PRO A 271 -50.79 2.74 17.31
N ALA A 272 -50.54 1.94 18.34
CA ALA A 272 -49.75 0.72 18.20
C ALA A 272 -50.57 -0.34 17.43
N PRO A 273 -49.94 -1.23 16.65
CA PRO A 273 -50.64 -2.31 15.96
C PRO A 273 -51.30 -3.27 16.97
N THR A 274 -52.40 -3.88 16.56
CA THR A 274 -53.07 -4.97 17.28
C THR A 274 -52.14 -6.19 17.39
N GLN A 275 -52.32 -7.00 18.44
CA GLN A 275 -51.34 -7.99 18.94
C GLN A 275 -50.95 -9.13 17.96
N GLU A 276 -51.58 -9.23 16.79
CA GLU A 276 -51.30 -10.27 15.78
C GLU A 276 -49.98 -10.04 15.02
N MET A 277 -49.48 -8.81 14.93
CA MET A 277 -48.16 -8.50 14.32
C MET A 277 -47.04 -8.55 15.37
N ASN A 278 -46.90 -9.68 16.07
CA ASN A 278 -46.04 -9.77 17.26
C ASN A 278 -44.51 -9.90 16.98
N THR A 279 -44.09 -9.78 15.72
CA THR A 279 -42.69 -9.62 15.32
C THR A 279 -42.50 -8.30 14.58
N ALA A 280 -41.91 -7.32 15.27
CA ALA A 280 -41.22 -6.24 14.58
C ALA A 280 -40.16 -6.89 13.69
N THR A 281 -40.16 -6.61 12.38
CA THR A 281 -39.22 -7.19 11.41
C THR A 281 -37.84 -6.53 11.55
N VAL A 282 -37.22 -6.77 12.70
CA VAL A 282 -35.92 -6.25 13.10
C VAL A 282 -34.85 -7.25 12.65
N PRO A 283 -33.83 -6.84 11.88
CA PRO A 283 -32.72 -7.73 11.53
C PRO A 283 -32.02 -8.29 12.77
N ASP A 284 -31.51 -9.51 12.69
CA ASP A 284 -30.78 -10.13 13.80
C ASP A 284 -29.29 -9.73 13.78
N TYR A 285 -28.89 -8.93 14.76
CA TYR A 285 -27.53 -8.45 15.00
C TYR A 285 -26.73 -9.40 15.93
N THR A 286 -27.36 -10.48 16.43
CA THR A 286 -26.84 -11.39 17.47
C THR A 286 -26.56 -12.82 17.02
N HIS A 287 -27.37 -13.40 16.11
CA HIS A 287 -27.17 -14.74 15.53
C HIS A 287 -26.75 -14.73 14.05
N GLY A 288 -26.63 -13.55 13.43
CA GLY A 288 -26.12 -13.38 12.08
C GLY A 288 -24.66 -13.80 11.84
N HIS A 289 -24.00 -14.41 12.84
CA HIS A 289 -22.68 -15.05 12.76
C HIS A 289 -22.72 -16.55 13.13
N GLU A 290 -23.85 -17.08 13.59
CA GLU A 290 -24.02 -18.50 14.00
C GLU A 290 -24.88 -19.27 12.97
N ALA A 291 -25.79 -18.59 12.26
CA ALA A 291 -26.68 -19.20 11.28
C ALA A 291 -25.97 -19.76 10.02
N ASP A 292 -24.81 -19.22 9.63
CA ASP A 292 -23.98 -19.77 8.55
C ASP A 292 -23.09 -20.95 9.03
N ASP A 293 -22.90 -21.12 10.35
CA ASP A 293 -22.04 -22.17 10.93
C ASP A 293 -22.82 -23.47 11.21
N ASN A 294 -24.06 -23.37 11.71
CA ASN A 294 -24.82 -24.54 12.17
C ASN A 294 -25.13 -25.58 11.08
N HIS A 295 -25.30 -25.18 9.82
CA HIS A 295 -25.57 -26.13 8.72
C HIS A 295 -24.40 -27.06 8.35
N SER A 296 -23.23 -26.89 8.97
CA SER A 296 -22.06 -27.77 8.79
C SER A 296 -21.56 -28.43 10.09
N ALA A 297 -21.99 -27.93 11.25
CA ALA A 297 -21.57 -28.45 12.55
C ALA A 297 -22.29 -29.76 12.94
N GLU A 298 -23.59 -29.88 12.66
CA GLU A 298 -24.37 -31.08 13.03
C GLU A 298 -23.87 -32.36 12.33
N THR A 299 -23.30 -32.26 11.13
CA THR A 299 -22.76 -33.41 10.40
C THR A 299 -21.41 -33.89 10.96
N MET A 300 -20.62 -33.04 11.60
CA MET A 300 -19.27 -33.40 12.09
C MET A 300 -19.19 -33.81 13.57
N ILE A 301 -20.28 -33.67 14.33
CA ILE A 301 -20.35 -34.12 15.73
C ILE A 301 -20.67 -35.63 15.81
N SER A 302 -21.33 -36.19 14.79
CA SER A 302 -21.58 -37.64 14.62
C SER A 302 -20.28 -38.46 14.65
N ASP A 303 -19.26 -38.02 13.91
CA ASP A 303 -18.12 -38.88 13.53
C ASP A 303 -16.91 -38.76 14.48
N ARG A 304 -17.08 -38.16 15.66
CA ARG A 304 -16.01 -38.02 16.68
C ARG A 304 -16.27 -38.78 17.98
N ALA A 305 -17.31 -39.62 18.02
CA ALA A 305 -17.65 -40.42 19.20
C ALA A 305 -16.86 -41.74 19.32
N SER A 306 -15.96 -42.05 18.38
CA SER A 306 -15.21 -43.31 18.33
C SER A 306 -13.74 -43.11 17.97
N ASP A 307 -12.96 -42.53 18.89
CA ASP A 307 -11.52 -42.84 19.00
C ASP A 307 -10.97 -42.37 20.36
N SER A 308 -11.17 -43.21 21.37
CA SER A 308 -10.46 -43.15 22.64
C SER A 308 -9.63 -44.43 22.77
N ASP A 309 -8.34 -44.36 22.42
CA ASP A 309 -7.21 -45.12 22.99
C ASP A 309 -6.02 -45.20 22.02
N VAL A 310 -5.00 -44.34 22.18
CA VAL A 310 -3.60 -44.66 21.79
C VAL A 310 -2.62 -44.04 22.80
N GLU A 311 -1.63 -44.83 23.20
CA GLU A 311 -0.68 -44.56 24.28
C GLU A 311 0.48 -43.60 23.93
N LYS A 312 1.25 -43.28 24.99
CA LYS A 312 2.52 -42.54 24.94
C LYS A 312 3.52 -43.16 23.97
N SER A 313 4.02 -42.39 23.00
CA SER A 313 5.28 -42.71 22.31
C SER A 313 6.11 -41.46 21.97
N THR A 314 7.34 -41.68 21.52
CA THR A 314 8.50 -40.77 21.62
C THR A 314 8.42 -39.45 20.87
N HIS A 315 9.18 -38.48 21.38
CA HIS A 315 9.13 -37.03 21.09
C HIS A 315 9.40 -36.63 19.61
N GLU A 316 9.91 -37.52 18.77
CA GLU A 316 10.13 -37.29 17.33
C GLU A 316 8.87 -37.55 16.48
N LYS A 317 8.12 -38.62 16.74
CA LYS A 317 6.91 -38.95 15.94
C LYS A 317 5.80 -37.91 16.10
N GLY A 318 5.72 -37.27 17.28
CA GLY A 318 4.76 -36.19 17.55
C GLY A 318 5.02 -34.89 16.79
N LEU A 319 6.25 -34.66 16.30
CA LEU A 319 6.57 -33.51 15.45
C LEU A 319 6.11 -33.75 14.01
N VAL A 320 6.50 -34.89 13.42
CA VAL A 320 6.09 -35.27 12.06
C VAL A 320 4.57 -35.38 11.93
N ALA A 321 3.88 -35.95 12.93
CA ALA A 321 2.42 -36.01 12.95
C ALA A 321 1.77 -34.61 13.02
N ARG A 322 2.36 -33.66 13.76
CA ARG A 322 1.88 -32.27 13.82
C ARG A 322 2.11 -31.50 12.51
N GLU A 323 3.25 -31.72 11.85
CA GLU A 323 3.52 -31.12 10.54
C GLU A 323 2.60 -31.70 9.46
N ALA A 324 2.43 -33.02 9.39
CA ALA A 324 1.51 -33.67 8.46
C ALA A 324 0.05 -33.22 8.66
N HIS A 325 -0.42 -33.17 9.91
CA HIS A 325 -1.78 -32.70 10.21
C HIS A 325 -1.95 -31.20 9.90
N GLY A 326 -0.91 -30.39 10.15
CA GLY A 326 -0.87 -28.97 9.78
C GLY A 326 -0.91 -28.75 8.26
N MET A 327 -0.18 -29.55 7.47
CA MET A 327 -0.19 -29.48 6.01
C MET A 327 -1.53 -29.91 5.43
N ALA A 328 -2.08 -31.06 5.85
CA ALA A 328 -3.38 -31.54 5.40
C ALA A 328 -4.50 -30.51 5.69
N GLN A 329 -4.54 -29.96 6.90
CA GLN A 329 -5.54 -28.95 7.28
C GLN A 329 -5.35 -27.62 6.52
N GLN A 330 -4.14 -27.31 6.07
CA GLN A 330 -3.86 -26.14 5.24
C GLN A 330 -4.30 -26.33 3.77
N GLU A 331 -4.23 -27.55 3.23
CA GLU A 331 -4.82 -27.89 1.93
C GLU A 331 -6.35 -27.82 1.97
N THR A 332 -6.98 -28.41 3.00
CA THR A 332 -8.44 -28.29 3.23
C THR A 332 -8.88 -26.83 3.32
N THR A 333 -8.11 -25.97 3.99
CA THR A 333 -8.41 -24.54 4.10
C THR A 333 -8.44 -23.84 2.73
N LYS A 334 -7.51 -24.18 1.82
CA LYS A 334 -7.48 -23.59 0.47
C LYS A 334 -8.65 -24.07 -0.38
N GLN A 335 -9.01 -25.35 -0.29
CA GLN A 335 -10.16 -25.94 -0.98
C GLN A 335 -11.47 -25.27 -0.56
N LEU A 336 -11.72 -25.13 0.75
CA LEU A 336 -12.91 -24.44 1.26
C LEU A 336 -13.02 -22.98 0.75
N GLN A 337 -11.88 -22.27 0.67
CA GLN A 337 -11.86 -20.91 0.13
C GLN A 337 -12.09 -20.86 -1.39
N SER A 338 -11.54 -21.78 -2.18
CA SER A 338 -11.82 -21.82 -3.62
C SER A 338 -13.27 -22.20 -3.89
N GLU A 339 -13.81 -23.21 -3.21
CA GLU A 339 -15.22 -23.60 -3.33
C GLU A 339 -16.19 -22.49 -2.95
N ALA A 340 -15.91 -21.74 -1.89
CA ALA A 340 -16.73 -20.59 -1.50
C ALA A 340 -16.71 -19.50 -2.59
N GLN A 341 -15.55 -19.26 -3.19
CA GLN A 341 -15.39 -18.30 -4.28
C GLN A 341 -16.04 -18.78 -5.58
N ASP A 342 -15.98 -20.07 -5.90
CA ASP A 342 -16.62 -20.68 -7.07
C ASP A 342 -18.15 -20.70 -6.94
N ARG A 343 -18.67 -21.00 -5.75
CA ARG A 343 -20.10 -20.86 -5.40
C ARG A 343 -20.56 -19.41 -5.57
N PHE A 344 -19.75 -18.43 -5.15
CA PHE A 344 -20.05 -17.01 -5.37
C PHE A 344 -19.99 -16.62 -6.86
N HIS A 345 -18.98 -17.08 -7.60
CA HIS A 345 -18.85 -16.81 -9.04
C HIS A 345 -19.99 -17.45 -9.86
N ALA A 346 -20.48 -18.63 -9.46
CA ALA A 346 -21.66 -19.26 -10.04
C ALA A 346 -22.92 -18.39 -9.89
N LYS A 347 -23.15 -17.81 -8.69
CA LYS A 347 -24.24 -16.83 -8.46
C LYS A 347 -24.09 -15.59 -9.35
N LEU A 348 -22.85 -15.11 -9.59
CA LEU A 348 -22.62 -13.99 -10.52
C LEU A 348 -22.88 -14.36 -11.99
N ARG A 349 -22.52 -15.58 -12.43
CA ARG A 349 -22.82 -16.08 -13.79
C ARG A 349 -24.32 -16.17 -14.10
N GLN A 350 -25.16 -16.35 -13.08
CA GLN A 350 -26.63 -16.38 -13.24
C GLN A 350 -27.27 -14.99 -13.40
N LYS A 351 -26.56 -13.89 -13.08
CA LYS A 351 -27.12 -12.53 -13.21
C LYS A 351 -27.39 -12.16 -14.67
N LYS A 352 -28.48 -11.42 -14.91
CA LYS A 352 -28.75 -10.74 -16.19
C LYS A 352 -27.92 -9.44 -16.27
N GLY A 353 -27.58 -9.00 -17.47
CA GLY A 353 -26.77 -7.78 -17.72
C GLY A 353 -25.26 -8.01 -17.84
N ALA A 354 -24.51 -6.90 -17.94
CA ALA A 354 -23.10 -6.88 -18.37
C ALA A 354 -22.15 -7.72 -17.51
N LEU A 355 -22.23 -7.63 -16.16
CA LEU A 355 -21.38 -8.44 -15.28
C LEU A 355 -21.63 -9.94 -15.46
N GLY A 356 -22.89 -10.36 -15.59
CA GLY A 356 -23.22 -11.77 -15.81
C GLY A 356 -22.73 -12.27 -17.17
N TRP A 357 -22.85 -11.45 -18.22
CA TRP A 357 -22.26 -11.74 -19.53
C TRP A 357 -20.73 -11.90 -19.45
N ALA A 358 -20.04 -10.98 -18.77
CA ALA A 358 -18.59 -11.01 -18.65
C ALA A 358 -18.11 -12.24 -17.84
N MET A 359 -18.78 -12.54 -16.71
CA MET A 359 -18.47 -13.73 -15.89
C MET A 359 -18.75 -15.04 -16.62
N ARG A 360 -19.74 -15.09 -17.53
CA ARG A 360 -19.94 -16.23 -18.44
C ARG A 360 -18.83 -16.30 -19.49
N LEU A 361 -18.53 -15.22 -20.20
CA LEU A 361 -17.47 -15.20 -21.22
C LEU A 361 -16.09 -15.60 -20.66
N LEU A 362 -15.73 -15.15 -19.45
CA LEU A 362 -14.46 -15.52 -18.81
C LEU A 362 -14.40 -17.00 -18.36
N HIS A 363 -15.55 -17.64 -18.15
CA HIS A 363 -15.69 -19.04 -17.72
C HIS A 363 -15.79 -19.98 -18.92
N ASP A 364 -16.58 -19.61 -19.93
CA ASP A 364 -16.87 -20.42 -21.12
C ASP A 364 -15.73 -20.35 -22.16
N LYS A 365 -14.80 -19.40 -22.01
CA LYS A 365 -13.56 -19.28 -22.79
C LYS A 365 -12.33 -19.19 -21.86
N PRO A 366 -11.91 -20.30 -21.22
CA PRO A 366 -10.61 -20.37 -20.59
C PRO A 366 -9.50 -20.24 -21.64
N PHE A 367 -8.26 -19.99 -21.19
CA PHE A 367 -7.11 -20.11 -22.09
C PHE A 367 -6.90 -21.58 -22.46
N GLY A 368 -6.48 -21.84 -23.69
CA GLY A 368 -6.06 -23.17 -24.10
C GLY A 368 -4.72 -23.55 -23.47
N PRO A 369 -4.25 -24.80 -23.65
CA PRO A 369 -2.86 -25.15 -23.38
C PRO A 369 -1.92 -24.23 -24.20
N GLY A 370 -0.68 -24.07 -23.73
CA GLY A 370 0.30 -23.18 -24.37
C GLY A 370 0.32 -21.76 -23.78
N GLU A 371 1.19 -20.93 -24.33
CA GLU A 371 1.48 -19.58 -23.82
C GLU A 371 0.53 -18.50 -24.36
N ILE A 372 0.55 -17.32 -23.73
CA ILE A 372 -0.38 -16.21 -24.08
C ILE A 372 -0.15 -15.67 -25.50
N TYR A 373 1.09 -15.74 -26.02
CA TYR A 373 1.46 -15.24 -27.34
C TYR A 373 1.03 -16.15 -28.50
N GLU A 374 0.55 -17.36 -28.23
CA GLU A 374 0.06 -18.27 -29.28
C GLU A 374 -1.25 -17.74 -29.88
N LEU A 375 -1.43 -17.85 -31.20
CA LEU A 375 -2.53 -17.20 -31.93
C LEU A 375 -3.95 -17.55 -31.40
N HIS A 376 -4.17 -18.74 -30.84
CA HIS A 376 -5.44 -19.06 -30.18
C HIS A 376 -5.61 -18.34 -28.83
N ASN A 377 -4.54 -18.27 -28.03
CA ASN A 377 -4.56 -17.62 -26.71
C ASN A 377 -4.58 -16.10 -26.84
N MET A 378 -3.91 -15.51 -27.84
CA MET A 378 -4.07 -14.10 -28.22
C MET A 378 -5.51 -13.78 -28.62
N LYS A 379 -6.15 -14.59 -29.47
CA LYS A 379 -7.57 -14.39 -29.86
C LYS A 379 -8.49 -14.48 -28.64
N ILE A 380 -8.26 -15.44 -27.74
CA ILE A 380 -9.01 -15.57 -26.48
C ILE A 380 -8.74 -14.35 -25.57
N ALA A 381 -7.49 -13.91 -25.43
CA ALA A 381 -7.13 -12.73 -24.64
C ALA A 381 -7.86 -11.48 -25.12
N ILE A 382 -7.81 -11.18 -26.43
CA ILE A 382 -8.50 -10.05 -27.05
C ILE A 382 -10.03 -10.13 -26.83
N MET A 383 -10.64 -11.31 -27.05
CA MET A 383 -12.06 -11.53 -26.76
C MET A 383 -12.42 -11.32 -25.28
N ARG A 384 -11.49 -11.57 -24.35
CA ARG A 384 -11.69 -11.39 -22.91
C ARG A 384 -11.44 -9.95 -22.43
N ILE A 385 -10.76 -9.08 -23.19
CA ILE A 385 -10.50 -7.68 -22.78
C ILE A 385 -11.79 -6.95 -22.34
N PRO A 386 -12.89 -6.92 -23.11
CA PRO A 386 -14.09 -6.20 -22.68
C PRO A 386 -14.77 -6.85 -21.46
N ALA A 387 -14.62 -8.16 -21.28
CA ALA A 387 -15.09 -8.84 -20.08
C ALA A 387 -14.23 -8.55 -18.85
N TYR A 388 -12.90 -8.47 -18.98
CA TYR A 388 -12.01 -8.02 -17.90
C TYR A 388 -12.32 -6.59 -17.46
N VAL A 389 -12.54 -5.66 -18.40
CA VAL A 389 -12.96 -4.29 -18.10
C VAL A 389 -14.32 -4.27 -17.39
N THR A 390 -15.30 -5.04 -17.89
CA THR A 390 -16.64 -5.13 -17.29
C THR A 390 -16.61 -5.72 -15.88
N VAL A 391 -15.80 -6.75 -15.64
CA VAL A 391 -15.58 -7.33 -14.30
C VAL A 391 -14.87 -6.32 -13.41
N GLY A 392 -13.78 -5.70 -13.85
CA GLY A 392 -13.07 -4.68 -13.07
C GLY A 392 -13.98 -3.53 -12.60
N ALA A 393 -14.87 -3.06 -13.48
CA ALA A 393 -15.81 -1.98 -13.17
C ALA A 393 -16.99 -2.41 -12.26
N LEU A 394 -17.52 -3.63 -12.41
CA LEU A 394 -18.80 -4.03 -11.79
C LEU A 394 -18.69 -5.10 -10.69
N TYR A 395 -17.55 -5.77 -10.55
CA TYR A 395 -17.36 -6.87 -9.60
C TYR A 395 -17.45 -6.38 -8.16
N GLY A 396 -16.78 -5.26 -7.82
CA GLY A 396 -16.85 -4.60 -6.51
C GLY A 396 -18.29 -4.41 -6.09
N VAL A 397 -19.08 -3.60 -6.82
CA VAL A 397 -20.53 -3.33 -6.59
C VAL A 397 -21.41 -4.57 -6.41
N ASN A 398 -20.95 -5.73 -6.84
CA ASN A 398 -21.66 -7.00 -6.78
C ASN A 398 -21.04 -8.04 -5.81
N TYR A 399 -19.97 -7.67 -5.09
CA TYR A 399 -19.28 -8.51 -4.14
C TYR A 399 -20.13 -8.77 -2.89
N ASP A 400 -20.17 -10.02 -2.45
CA ASP A 400 -20.88 -10.45 -1.25
C ASP A 400 -19.88 -10.63 -0.11
N ILE A 401 -19.75 -9.58 0.71
CA ILE A 401 -18.82 -9.55 1.85
C ILE A 401 -19.19 -10.59 2.91
N HIS A 402 -20.49 -10.85 3.13
CA HIS A 402 -20.92 -11.81 4.15
C HIS A 402 -20.62 -13.24 3.72
N ALA A 403 -20.89 -13.60 2.46
CA ALA A 403 -20.48 -14.89 1.91
C ALA A 403 -18.96 -15.08 1.94
N ALA A 404 -18.17 -14.02 1.70
CA ALA A 404 -16.71 -14.06 1.80
C ALA A 404 -16.21 -14.22 3.26
N GLN A 405 -16.98 -13.77 4.25
CA GLN A 405 -16.66 -13.91 5.68
C GLN A 405 -17.06 -15.29 6.24
N ALA A 406 -18.16 -15.89 5.76
CA ALA A 406 -18.56 -17.25 6.12
C ALA A 406 -17.51 -18.32 5.73
N GLY A 407 -16.73 -18.07 4.67
CA GLY A 407 -15.60 -18.93 4.27
C GLY A 407 -14.41 -18.98 5.25
N VAL A 408 -14.50 -18.32 6.41
CA VAL A 408 -13.50 -18.38 7.50
C VAL A 408 -13.86 -19.45 8.54
N SER A 409 -15.09 -19.94 8.54
CA SER A 409 -15.56 -21.00 9.44
C SER A 409 -14.81 -22.32 9.21
N GLY A 410 -14.58 -23.08 10.28
CA GLY A 410 -13.71 -24.26 10.26
C GLY A 410 -12.19 -23.97 10.22
N THR A 411 -11.74 -22.75 9.93
CA THR A 411 -10.31 -22.40 9.94
C THR A 411 -9.78 -22.09 11.35
N PRO A 412 -8.45 -22.16 11.59
CA PRO A 412 -7.83 -21.69 12.84
C PRO A 412 -8.09 -20.21 13.13
N GLU A 413 -8.44 -19.40 12.12
CA GLU A 413 -8.88 -18.02 12.30
C GLU A 413 -10.33 -17.92 12.76
N GLY A 414 -11.26 -18.68 12.15
CA GLY A 414 -12.65 -18.76 12.62
C GLY A 414 -12.72 -19.20 14.08
N ALA A 415 -11.96 -20.24 14.45
CA ALA A 415 -11.84 -20.70 15.83
C ALA A 415 -11.28 -19.62 16.80
N ARG A 416 -10.44 -18.69 16.34
CA ARG A 416 -10.03 -17.52 17.15
C ARG A 416 -11.17 -16.50 17.28
N MET A 417 -11.88 -16.21 16.19
CA MET A 417 -12.99 -15.26 16.17
C MET A 417 -14.13 -15.71 17.10
N VAL A 418 -14.54 -16.98 17.05
CA VAL A 418 -15.55 -17.56 17.96
C VAL A 418 -15.15 -17.37 19.43
N ARG A 419 -13.89 -17.60 19.81
CA ARG A 419 -13.42 -17.35 21.20
C ARG A 419 -13.48 -15.89 21.60
N VAL A 420 -13.17 -14.97 20.69
CA VAL A 420 -13.23 -13.53 20.93
C VAL A 420 -14.68 -13.05 21.06
N TYR A 421 -15.61 -13.62 20.29
CA TYR A 421 -17.03 -13.27 20.34
C TYR A 421 -17.71 -13.84 21.58
N ALA A 422 -17.36 -15.06 22.00
CA ALA A 422 -17.81 -15.65 23.26
C ALA A 422 -17.37 -14.85 24.50
N ALA A 423 -16.29 -14.05 24.37
CA ALA A 423 -15.81 -13.14 25.41
C ALA A 423 -16.45 -11.73 25.36
N ALA A 424 -17.35 -11.46 24.40
CA ALA A 424 -17.99 -10.16 24.22
C ALA A 424 -19.49 -10.20 24.62
N GLU A 425 -19.93 -9.18 25.35
CA GLU A 425 -21.32 -9.07 25.82
C GLU A 425 -22.29 -8.75 24.66
N LYS A 426 -23.22 -9.66 24.35
CA LYS A 426 -24.29 -9.42 23.35
C LYS A 426 -25.43 -8.60 23.99
N TYR A 427 -25.80 -7.48 23.38
CA TYR A 427 -26.86 -6.59 23.88
C TYR A 427 -28.22 -6.85 23.19
N PRO A 428 -29.36 -6.36 23.73
CA PRO A 428 -30.68 -6.60 23.16
C PRO A 428 -30.80 -6.13 21.70
N ASN A 429 -31.38 -6.97 20.86
CA ASN A 429 -31.39 -6.78 19.41
C ASN A 429 -32.11 -5.50 18.96
N GLU A 430 -33.18 -5.08 19.62
CA GLU A 430 -33.88 -3.82 19.30
C GLU A 430 -33.09 -2.56 19.67
N VAL A 431 -32.20 -2.66 20.68
CA VAL A 431 -31.27 -1.58 21.04
C VAL A 431 -30.20 -1.46 19.97
N GLU A 432 -29.60 -2.58 19.55
CA GLU A 432 -28.62 -2.61 18.47
C GLU A 432 -29.23 -2.17 17.13
N TYR A 433 -30.49 -2.51 16.84
CA TYR A 433 -31.20 -1.98 15.68
C TYR A 433 -31.35 -0.47 15.71
N THR A 434 -31.63 0.13 16.89
CA THR A 434 -31.64 1.58 17.04
C THR A 434 -30.26 2.18 16.75
N TYR A 435 -29.19 1.55 17.26
CA TYR A 435 -27.82 1.96 16.98
C TYR A 435 -27.39 1.72 15.52
N SER A 436 -28.03 0.83 14.75
CA SER A 436 -27.69 0.64 13.33
C SER A 436 -27.90 1.91 12.50
N PHE A 437 -28.98 2.67 12.77
CA PHE A 437 -29.22 3.97 12.15
C PHE A 437 -28.22 5.03 12.60
N VAL A 438 -27.88 5.05 13.89
CA VAL A 438 -26.87 5.96 14.46
C VAL A 438 -25.49 5.66 13.85
N GLN A 439 -25.17 4.39 13.65
CA GLN A 439 -23.92 3.96 13.05
C GLN A 439 -23.77 4.42 11.60
N VAL A 440 -24.85 4.46 10.81
CA VAL A 440 -24.77 5.04 9.46
C VAL A 440 -24.35 6.52 9.51
N VAL A 441 -24.81 7.28 10.52
CA VAL A 441 -24.41 8.68 10.72
C VAL A 441 -22.94 8.79 11.15
N THR A 442 -22.46 7.90 12.02
CA THR A 442 -21.05 7.89 12.45
C THR A 442 -20.10 7.41 11.36
N ALA A 443 -20.51 6.44 10.53
CA ALA A 443 -19.78 6.01 9.33
C ALA A 443 -19.68 7.14 8.30
N CYS A 444 -20.76 7.89 8.05
CA CYS A 444 -20.71 9.10 7.21
C CYS A 444 -19.75 10.16 7.78
N THR A 445 -19.73 10.33 9.11
CA THR A 445 -18.83 11.27 9.80
C THR A 445 -17.36 10.83 9.69
N ALA A 446 -17.09 9.52 9.84
CA ALA A 446 -15.77 8.94 9.65
C ALA A 446 -15.31 9.05 8.19
N SER A 447 -16.19 8.82 7.22
CA SER A 447 -15.91 8.95 5.79
C SER A 447 -15.64 10.41 5.38
N PHE A 448 -16.35 11.37 5.98
CA PHE A 448 -16.04 12.79 5.83
C PHE A 448 -14.65 13.13 6.41
N ALA A 449 -14.34 12.64 7.62
CA ALA A 449 -13.05 12.85 8.27
C ALA A 449 -11.89 12.23 7.48
N HIS A 450 -12.13 11.05 6.90
CA HIS A 450 -11.21 10.30 6.06
C HIS A 450 -10.88 11.08 4.78
N GLY A 451 -11.88 11.46 4.00
CA GLY A 451 -11.67 12.22 2.75
C GLY A 451 -10.99 13.57 2.97
N ALA A 452 -11.26 14.22 4.11
CA ALA A 452 -10.57 15.43 4.53
C ALA A 452 -9.07 15.21 4.84
N ASN A 453 -8.66 14.02 5.28
CA ASN A 453 -7.28 13.71 5.62
C ASN A 453 -6.52 13.16 4.39
N ASP A 454 -7.02 12.07 3.80
CA ASP A 454 -6.25 11.19 2.90
C ASP A 454 -6.17 11.69 1.45
N ILE A 455 -7.00 12.66 1.03
CA ILE A 455 -6.83 13.35 -0.27
C ILE A 455 -5.52 14.16 -0.30
N GLY A 456 -5.07 14.63 0.87
CA GLY A 456 -3.84 15.41 1.01
C GLY A 456 -2.60 14.62 0.61
N ASN A 457 -2.64 13.28 0.75
CA ASN A 457 -1.55 12.37 0.41
C ASN A 457 -1.12 12.58 -1.04
N ALA A 458 -1.95 12.28 -2.04
CA ALA A 458 -1.56 12.46 -3.43
C ALA A 458 -1.64 13.91 -3.92
N ALA A 459 -2.56 14.73 -3.38
CA ALA A 459 -2.74 16.11 -3.84
C ALA A 459 -1.49 16.97 -3.63
N GLY A 460 -0.75 16.77 -2.55
CA GLY A 460 0.50 17.51 -2.27
C GLY A 460 1.58 17.26 -3.34
N PRO A 461 2.06 16.01 -3.51
CA PRO A 461 3.03 15.63 -4.53
C PRO A 461 2.57 15.94 -5.95
N TRP A 462 1.31 15.70 -6.31
CA TRP A 462 0.83 15.97 -7.67
C TRP A 462 0.77 17.46 -7.99
N ALA A 463 0.34 18.30 -7.03
CA ALA A 463 0.41 19.75 -7.19
C ALA A 463 1.86 20.25 -7.27
N ALA A 464 2.80 19.62 -6.56
CA ALA A 464 4.23 19.91 -6.70
C ALA A 464 4.75 19.57 -8.12
N ILE A 465 4.41 18.39 -8.64
CA ILE A 465 4.77 17.95 -10.00
C ILE A 465 4.16 18.88 -11.07
N TYR A 466 2.86 19.18 -10.98
CA TYR A 466 2.15 20.05 -11.91
C TYR A 466 2.65 21.51 -11.86
N GLY A 467 2.88 22.05 -10.66
CA GLY A 467 3.40 23.41 -10.49
C GLY A 467 4.81 23.56 -11.06
N ALA A 468 5.70 22.59 -10.81
CA ALA A 468 7.04 22.56 -11.38
C ALA A 468 7.01 22.44 -12.91
N TRP A 469 6.16 21.58 -13.47
CA TRP A 469 6.00 21.36 -14.91
C TRP A 469 5.48 22.60 -15.66
N THR A 470 4.44 23.25 -15.13
CA THR A 470 3.78 24.40 -15.79
C THR A 470 4.54 25.72 -15.65
N THR A 471 5.25 25.93 -14.54
CA THR A 471 5.90 27.22 -14.26
C THR A 471 7.40 27.24 -14.51
N GLY A 472 8.04 26.07 -14.58
CA GLY A 472 9.49 25.95 -14.63
C GLY A 472 10.22 26.31 -13.32
N ASP A 473 9.49 26.60 -12.24
CA ASP A 473 10.01 27.22 -11.03
C ASP A 473 9.60 26.41 -9.79
N ALA A 474 10.59 25.77 -9.14
CA ALA A 474 10.37 24.95 -7.96
C ALA A 474 9.75 25.74 -6.78
N ALA A 475 10.04 27.04 -6.66
CA ALA A 475 9.53 27.87 -5.57
C ALA A 475 8.07 28.32 -5.80
N LYS A 476 7.63 28.46 -7.05
CA LYS A 476 6.21 28.77 -7.39
C LYS A 476 5.27 27.59 -7.21
N SER A 477 5.79 26.37 -7.03
CA SER A 477 4.98 25.21 -6.62
C SER A 477 4.25 25.39 -5.27
N LYS A 478 4.56 26.45 -4.50
CA LYS A 478 3.79 26.92 -3.33
C LYS A 478 2.33 27.30 -3.62
N ALA A 479 1.91 27.41 -4.87
CA ALA A 479 0.51 27.64 -5.23
C ALA A 479 -0.45 26.62 -4.58
N PRO A 480 -1.67 27.02 -4.17
CA PRO A 480 -2.66 26.09 -3.62
C PRO A 480 -3.13 25.09 -4.68
N VAL A 481 -3.51 23.87 -4.26
CA VAL A 481 -4.04 22.83 -5.16
C VAL A 481 -5.28 23.35 -5.89
N GLU A 482 -5.30 23.26 -7.22
CA GLU A 482 -6.42 23.78 -8.01
C GLU A 482 -7.68 22.92 -7.84
N THR A 483 -8.86 23.54 -7.93
CA THR A 483 -10.13 22.86 -7.63
C THR A 483 -10.45 21.74 -8.61
N TRP A 484 -10.02 21.84 -9.87
CA TRP A 484 -10.16 20.76 -10.85
C TRP A 484 -9.25 19.56 -10.52
N GLN A 485 -8.05 19.80 -9.96
CA GLN A 485 -7.16 18.72 -9.52
C GLN A 485 -7.82 17.93 -8.39
N LEU A 486 -8.37 18.62 -7.39
CA LEU A 486 -9.13 17.99 -6.32
C LEU A 486 -10.33 17.19 -6.86
N ALA A 487 -11.07 17.71 -7.85
CA ALA A 487 -12.18 16.98 -8.47
C ALA A 487 -11.72 15.68 -9.16
N VAL A 488 -10.63 15.71 -9.92
CA VAL A 488 -10.06 14.51 -10.58
C VAL A 488 -9.59 13.46 -9.56
N LEU A 489 -8.89 13.89 -8.51
CA LEU A 489 -8.45 12.99 -7.44
C LEU A 489 -9.66 12.36 -6.73
N VAL A 490 -10.67 13.15 -6.35
CA VAL A 490 -11.86 12.66 -5.64
C VAL A 490 -12.71 11.70 -6.46
N MET A 491 -12.81 11.90 -7.78
CA MET A 491 -13.43 10.92 -8.68
C MET A 491 -12.63 9.61 -8.68
N THR A 492 -11.30 9.68 -8.77
CA THR A 492 -10.41 8.52 -8.72
C THR A 492 -10.48 7.75 -7.39
N LEU A 493 -10.62 8.47 -6.26
CA LEU A 493 -10.83 7.90 -4.93
C LEU A 493 -12.12 7.09 -4.87
N SER A 494 -13.21 7.68 -5.40
CA SER A 494 -14.52 7.04 -5.47
C SER A 494 -14.49 5.79 -6.36
N ILE A 495 -13.76 5.84 -7.48
CA ILE A 495 -13.57 4.68 -8.36
C ILE A 495 -12.85 3.56 -7.58
N GLY A 496 -11.73 3.84 -6.90
CA GLY A 496 -10.98 2.83 -6.13
C GLY A 496 -11.80 2.14 -5.03
N LEU A 497 -12.64 2.91 -4.32
CA LEU A 497 -13.62 2.38 -3.36
C LEU A 497 -14.59 1.40 -4.03
N ILE A 498 -15.18 1.82 -5.14
CA ILE A 498 -16.26 1.10 -5.85
C ILE A 498 -15.75 -0.18 -6.52
N THR A 499 -14.55 -0.15 -7.11
CA THR A 499 -13.99 -1.27 -7.88
C THR A 499 -13.21 -2.25 -7.02
N TYR A 500 -12.50 -1.78 -5.98
CA TYR A 500 -11.47 -2.58 -5.28
C TYR A 500 -11.54 -2.56 -3.75
N GLY A 501 -12.34 -1.65 -3.15
CA GLY A 501 -12.53 -1.53 -1.70
C GLY A 501 -13.03 -2.79 -0.99
N PHE A 502 -13.66 -3.72 -1.73
CA PHE A 502 -14.11 -5.02 -1.20
C PHE A 502 -12.96 -5.86 -0.61
N ASN A 503 -11.72 -5.70 -1.10
CA ASN A 503 -10.58 -6.48 -0.63
C ASN A 503 -10.20 -6.19 0.83
N ILE A 504 -10.33 -4.93 1.26
CA ILE A 504 -10.10 -4.58 2.67
C ILE A 504 -11.37 -4.77 3.50
N MET A 505 -12.56 -4.39 3.00
CA MET A 505 -13.79 -4.52 3.81
C MET A 505 -14.11 -5.98 4.20
N LYS A 506 -13.72 -6.99 3.40
CA LYS A 506 -13.87 -8.41 3.76
C LYS A 506 -12.96 -8.86 4.92
N VAL A 507 -11.84 -8.17 5.17
CA VAL A 507 -10.81 -8.55 6.17
C VAL A 507 -10.78 -7.63 7.39
N MET A 508 -11.05 -6.34 7.25
CA MET A 508 -10.88 -5.39 8.36
C MET A 508 -12.02 -5.43 9.38
N GLY A 509 -13.23 -5.88 8.98
CA GLY A 509 -14.32 -6.14 9.91
C GLY A 509 -14.04 -7.35 10.81
N ASN A 510 -14.57 -7.34 12.03
CA ASN A 510 -14.83 -8.51 12.89
C ASN A 510 -13.65 -9.42 13.31
N LYS A 511 -12.44 -9.28 12.75
CA LYS A 511 -11.26 -10.12 13.08
C LYS A 511 -10.51 -9.68 14.34
N ILE A 512 -10.75 -8.45 14.80
CA ILE A 512 -10.11 -7.85 15.99
C ILE A 512 -11.00 -8.03 17.23
N THR A 513 -12.29 -7.72 17.15
CA THR A 513 -13.29 -7.87 18.21
C THR A 513 -14.68 -8.08 17.60
N TYR A 514 -15.69 -8.34 18.42
CA TYR A 514 -17.10 -8.46 17.99
C TYR A 514 -17.70 -7.09 17.66
N HIS A 515 -18.14 -6.89 16.40
CA HIS A 515 -18.77 -5.64 15.96
C HIS A 515 -20.30 -5.74 16.05
N SER A 516 -20.88 -5.13 17.08
CA SER A 516 -22.31 -4.77 17.13
C SER A 516 -22.49 -3.28 16.77
N PRO A 517 -23.67 -2.84 16.31
CA PRO A 517 -23.89 -1.45 15.91
C PRO A 517 -23.48 -0.39 16.95
N SER A 518 -23.77 -0.60 18.23
CA SER A 518 -23.39 0.31 19.33
C SER A 518 -21.87 0.39 19.54
N ARG A 519 -21.16 -0.73 19.34
CA ARG A 519 -19.69 -0.79 19.34
C ARG A 519 -19.11 -0.08 18.12
N GLY A 520 -19.59 -0.42 16.91
CA GLY A 520 -19.12 0.16 15.66
C GLY A 520 -19.31 1.67 15.60
N CYS A 521 -20.46 2.18 16.05
CA CYS A 521 -20.74 3.61 16.23
C CYS A 521 -19.68 4.31 17.11
N SER A 522 -19.22 3.64 18.16
CA SER A 522 -18.20 4.16 19.08
C SER A 522 -16.80 4.14 18.44
N MET A 523 -16.48 3.08 17.69
CA MET A 523 -15.21 2.92 16.97
C MET A 523 -15.06 3.99 15.88
N GLU A 524 -16.09 4.14 15.04
CA GLU A 524 -16.13 5.13 13.94
C GLU A 524 -16.02 6.55 14.47
N MET A 525 -16.79 6.91 15.51
CA MET A 525 -16.75 8.26 16.09
C MET A 525 -15.42 8.55 16.81
N GLY A 526 -14.87 7.58 17.55
CA GLY A 526 -13.55 7.72 18.18
C GLY A 526 -12.42 7.90 17.17
N ALA A 527 -12.47 7.18 16.04
CA ALA A 527 -11.56 7.37 14.93
C ALA A 527 -11.76 8.74 14.25
N ALA A 528 -12.99 9.12 13.93
CA ALA A 528 -13.32 10.37 13.25
C ALA A 528 -12.89 11.62 14.07
N ILE A 529 -13.17 11.63 15.38
CA ILE A 529 -12.70 12.68 16.30
C ILE A 529 -11.18 12.79 16.25
N THR A 530 -10.47 11.66 16.30
CA THR A 530 -9.00 11.64 16.29
C THR A 530 -8.43 12.14 14.97
N VAL A 531 -8.96 11.66 13.83
CA VAL A 531 -8.52 12.08 12.49
C VAL A 531 -8.70 13.59 12.30
N LEU A 532 -9.86 14.11 12.69
CA LEU A 532 -10.13 15.55 12.60
C LEU A 532 -9.28 16.36 13.57
N LEU A 533 -9.05 15.88 14.80
CA LEU A 533 -8.16 16.55 15.77
C LEU A 533 -6.73 16.67 15.24
N PHE A 534 -6.15 15.59 14.69
CA PHE A 534 -4.82 15.64 14.04
C PHE A 534 -4.82 16.58 12.82
N SER A 535 -5.88 16.54 12.00
CA SER A 535 -6.08 17.48 10.89
C SER A 535 -6.11 18.95 11.35
N GLN A 536 -6.69 19.25 12.53
CA GLN A 536 -6.66 20.60 13.11
C GLN A 536 -5.23 21.06 13.47
N PHE A 537 -4.35 20.15 13.89
CA PHE A 537 -2.93 20.41 14.13
C PHE A 537 -2.08 20.41 12.84
N LYS A 538 -2.69 20.13 11.68
CA LYS A 538 -2.06 19.91 10.38
C LYS A 538 -1.11 18.71 10.34
N LEU A 539 -1.26 17.77 11.27
CA LEU A 539 -0.49 16.53 11.32
C LEU A 539 -1.18 15.47 10.45
N PRO A 540 -0.54 14.98 9.38
CA PRO A 540 -1.09 13.86 8.61
C PRO A 540 -1.10 12.61 9.50
N VAL A 541 -2.25 11.93 9.54
CA VAL A 541 -2.48 10.77 10.40
C VAL A 541 -2.94 9.56 9.59
N SER A 542 -2.84 8.37 10.18
CA SER A 542 -3.38 7.15 9.58
C SER A 542 -4.80 6.89 10.08
N THR A 543 -5.76 7.00 9.17
CA THR A 543 -7.15 6.57 9.34
C THR A 543 -7.22 5.09 9.78
N SER A 544 -6.40 4.25 9.16
CA SER A 544 -6.21 2.82 9.45
C SER A 544 -5.72 2.54 10.88
N MET A 545 -4.84 3.38 11.44
CA MET A 545 -4.39 3.26 12.84
C MET A 545 -5.46 3.76 13.81
N CYS A 546 -6.13 4.87 13.49
CA CYS A 546 -7.21 5.43 14.31
C CYS A 546 -8.35 4.42 14.50
N ILE A 547 -8.87 3.80 13.43
CA ILE A 547 -9.95 2.81 13.55
C ILE A 547 -9.50 1.55 14.29
N THR A 548 -8.27 1.09 14.07
CA THR A 548 -7.71 -0.07 14.80
C THR A 548 -7.58 0.23 16.29
N GLY A 549 -7.07 1.42 16.66
CA GLY A 549 -6.99 1.89 18.04
C GLY A 549 -8.36 1.97 18.70
N ALA A 550 -9.33 2.63 18.07
CA ALA A 550 -10.70 2.71 18.56
C ALA A 550 -11.35 1.32 18.72
N THR A 551 -11.09 0.40 17.81
CA THR A 551 -11.55 -1.00 17.88
C THR A 551 -10.98 -1.75 19.09
N VAL A 552 -9.68 -1.59 19.37
CA VAL A 552 -9.05 -2.16 20.57
C VAL A 552 -9.62 -1.52 21.85
N GLY A 553 -9.76 -0.20 21.89
CA GLY A 553 -10.34 0.52 23.04
C GLY A 553 -11.74 0.04 23.40
N VAL A 554 -12.65 -0.02 22.41
CA VAL A 554 -14.02 -0.53 22.58
C VAL A 554 -14.03 -2.02 22.94
N GLY A 555 -13.13 -2.82 22.35
CA GLY A 555 -12.99 -4.25 22.68
C GLY A 555 -12.60 -4.50 24.14
N LEU A 556 -11.74 -3.65 24.71
CA LEU A 556 -11.31 -3.73 26.12
C LEU A 556 -12.43 -3.38 27.12
N CYS A 557 -13.43 -2.59 26.72
CA CYS A 557 -14.59 -2.26 27.56
C CYS A 557 -15.52 -3.46 27.87
N ASN A 558 -15.26 -4.64 27.30
CA ASN A 558 -15.88 -5.89 27.75
C ASN A 558 -15.33 -6.37 29.11
N GLY A 559 -14.28 -5.75 29.65
CA GLY A 559 -13.68 -6.11 30.95
C GLY A 559 -12.74 -7.31 30.90
N THR A 560 -12.44 -7.85 29.71
CA THR A 560 -11.52 -8.96 29.51
C THR A 560 -10.64 -8.78 28.29
N LEU A 561 -9.35 -9.07 28.43
CA LEU A 561 -8.40 -9.07 27.30
C LEU A 561 -8.77 -10.12 26.23
N LYS A 562 -9.55 -11.14 26.59
CA LYS A 562 -10.01 -12.19 25.66
C LYS A 562 -10.96 -11.68 24.58
N ALA A 563 -11.59 -10.52 24.78
CA ALA A 563 -12.46 -9.88 23.80
C ALA A 563 -11.70 -9.12 22.69
N VAL A 564 -10.37 -9.18 22.66
CA VAL A 564 -9.52 -8.58 21.61
C VAL A 564 -8.51 -9.61 21.08
N ASN A 565 -8.43 -9.73 19.75
CA ASN A 565 -7.48 -10.59 19.07
C ASN A 565 -6.09 -9.94 18.98
N PHE A 566 -5.34 -9.95 20.08
CA PHE A 566 -4.01 -9.33 20.16
C PHE A 566 -3.00 -9.88 19.14
N GLN A 567 -3.15 -11.12 18.66
CA GLN A 567 -2.31 -11.64 17.57
C GLN A 567 -2.54 -10.87 16.26
N ARG A 568 -3.79 -10.53 15.94
CA ARG A 568 -4.11 -9.69 14.77
C ARG A 568 -3.65 -8.25 14.97
N VAL A 569 -3.81 -7.68 16.17
CA VAL A 569 -3.33 -6.33 16.49
C VAL A 569 -1.80 -6.23 16.36
N GLY A 570 -1.05 -7.21 16.88
CA GLY A 570 0.41 -7.24 16.76
C GLY A 570 0.91 -7.33 15.32
N LEU A 571 0.22 -8.10 14.47
CA LEU A 571 0.52 -8.17 13.03
C LEU A 571 0.25 -6.84 12.30
N LEU A 572 -0.81 -6.11 12.68
CA LEU A 572 -1.09 -4.78 12.15
C LEU A 572 0.00 -3.79 12.55
N VAL A 573 0.33 -3.68 13.85
CA VAL A 573 1.40 -2.80 14.35
C VAL A 573 2.74 -3.12 13.69
N PHE A 574 3.08 -4.40 13.52
CA PHE A 574 4.28 -4.81 12.79
C PHE A 574 4.25 -4.35 11.33
N SER A 575 3.13 -4.50 10.62
CA SER A 575 3.00 -4.04 9.22
C SER A 575 3.14 -2.53 9.08
N TRP A 576 2.68 -1.75 10.07
CA TRP A 576 2.81 -0.30 10.10
C TRP A 576 4.26 0.14 10.28
N ILE A 577 4.99 -0.52 11.19
CA ILE A 577 6.42 -0.27 11.39
C ILE A 577 7.23 -0.65 10.14
N MET A 578 6.95 -1.80 9.53
CA MET A 578 7.66 -2.29 8.35
C MET A 578 7.39 -1.47 7.07
N THR A 579 6.22 -0.82 6.98
CA THR A 579 5.88 0.06 5.85
C THR A 579 6.92 1.19 5.68
N ILE A 580 7.46 1.71 6.79
CA ILE A 580 8.38 2.85 6.80
C ILE A 580 9.71 2.55 6.07
N PRO A 581 10.52 1.56 6.49
CA PRO A 581 11.77 1.25 5.80
C PRO A 581 11.55 0.69 4.39
N ILE A 582 10.46 -0.05 4.13
CA ILE A 582 10.20 -0.64 2.81
C ILE A 582 9.89 0.44 1.78
N ALA A 583 8.91 1.31 2.03
CA ALA A 583 8.54 2.38 1.10
C ALA A 583 9.69 3.39 0.89
N GLY A 584 10.41 3.73 1.96
CA GLY A 584 11.56 4.64 1.88
C GLY A 584 12.77 4.05 1.12
N THR A 585 13.03 2.74 1.25
CA THR A 585 14.15 2.09 0.55
C THR A 585 13.83 1.85 -0.93
N LEU A 586 12.61 1.44 -1.26
CA LEU A 586 12.15 1.23 -2.64
C LEU A 586 12.33 2.49 -3.50
N ALA A 587 11.97 3.65 -2.96
CA ALA A 587 12.13 4.93 -3.66
C ALA A 587 13.60 5.37 -3.81
N GLY A 588 14.52 4.72 -3.10
CA GLY A 588 15.92 5.12 -3.00
C GLY A 588 16.89 4.35 -3.90
N VAL A 589 16.73 3.06 -4.08
CA VAL A 589 17.78 2.14 -4.57
C VAL A 589 18.33 2.43 -5.99
N LEU A 590 17.59 3.17 -6.81
CA LEU A 590 17.59 3.08 -8.28
C LEU A 590 18.84 3.54 -9.09
N MET A 591 20.07 3.63 -8.54
CA MET A 591 21.21 4.37 -9.20
C MET A 591 22.52 3.57 -9.48
N GLY A 592 23.40 3.25 -8.49
CA GLY A 592 24.47 2.23 -8.64
C GLY A 592 25.96 2.68 -8.77
N HIS A 593 26.75 1.95 -9.57
CA HIS A 593 28.24 1.81 -9.48
C HIS A 593 29.11 2.42 -10.61
N LYS A 594 28.54 2.94 -11.70
CA LYS A 594 29.26 3.01 -13.02
C LYS A 594 30.43 4.00 -13.13
N ALA A 595 30.59 4.93 -12.19
CA ALA A 595 31.45 6.11 -12.36
C ALA A 595 32.94 5.87 -12.06
N SER A 596 33.30 5.02 -11.09
CA SER A 596 34.70 4.83 -10.69
C SER A 596 35.54 4.16 -11.78
N ILE A 597 34.96 3.22 -12.50
CA ILE A 597 35.64 2.47 -13.57
C ILE A 597 36.10 3.40 -14.70
N ILE A 598 35.22 4.28 -15.20
CA ILE A 598 35.58 5.20 -16.30
C ILE A 598 36.60 6.26 -15.87
N LEU A 599 36.64 6.65 -14.59
CA LEU A 599 37.64 7.58 -14.05
C LEU A 599 39.05 6.96 -14.05
N GLU A 600 39.20 5.72 -13.61
CA GLU A 600 40.49 4.99 -13.67
C GLU A 600 40.94 4.72 -15.10
N GLU A 601 40.01 4.44 -16.01
CA GLU A 601 40.31 4.22 -17.45
C GLU A 601 40.88 5.49 -18.11
N ILE A 602 40.26 6.63 -17.82
CA ILE A 602 40.73 7.95 -18.29
C ILE A 602 42.07 8.32 -17.64
N LYS A 603 42.23 8.05 -16.35
CA LYS A 603 43.49 8.25 -15.62
C LYS A 603 44.65 7.45 -16.23
N GLU A 604 44.43 6.18 -16.55
CA GLU A 604 45.44 5.32 -17.17
C GLU A 604 45.74 5.71 -18.63
N ALA A 605 44.74 6.17 -19.37
CA ALA A 605 44.87 6.52 -20.79
C ALA A 605 45.45 7.92 -21.08
N TYR A 606 45.28 8.87 -20.15
CA TYR A 606 45.60 10.30 -20.35
C TYR A 606 46.32 10.96 -19.17
N GLY A 607 46.55 10.27 -18.05
CA GLY A 607 47.19 10.82 -16.86
C GLY A 607 46.28 11.76 -16.04
N THR A 608 44.98 11.79 -16.30
CA THR A 608 44.03 12.64 -15.58
C THR A 608 43.75 12.09 -14.17
N ASP A 609 44.31 12.73 -13.16
CA ASP A 609 44.02 12.38 -11.77
C ASP A 609 42.60 12.78 -11.34
N TYR A 610 42.04 12.01 -10.41
CA TYR A 610 40.79 12.33 -9.73
C TYR A 610 40.89 11.98 -8.25
N VAL A 611 40.03 12.60 -7.44
CA VAL A 611 39.86 12.26 -6.02
C VAL A 611 38.48 11.66 -5.80
N PHE A 612 38.38 10.75 -4.84
CA PHE A 612 37.09 10.20 -4.41
C PHE A 612 36.93 10.38 -2.90
N GLN A 613 35.68 10.52 -2.47
CA GLN A 613 35.30 10.44 -1.07
C GLN A 613 34.42 9.22 -0.90
N SER A 614 34.73 8.36 0.10
CA SER A 614 33.84 7.25 0.43
C SER A 614 32.57 7.79 1.05
N ILE A 615 31.42 7.35 0.54
CA ILE A 615 30.12 7.86 0.99
C ILE A 615 29.29 6.71 1.56
N SER A 616 29.22 6.65 2.88
CA SER A 616 28.50 5.59 3.59
C SER A 616 26.99 5.71 3.40
N ILE A 617 26.44 4.81 2.58
CA ILE A 617 25.01 4.79 2.29
C ILE A 617 24.16 4.34 3.47
N MET A 618 24.77 3.67 4.46
CA MET A 618 24.13 3.22 5.70
C MET A 618 24.03 4.32 6.74
N GLU A 619 24.98 5.27 6.73
CA GLU A 619 25.04 6.42 7.64
C GLU A 619 24.43 7.69 7.02
N ASN A 620 23.96 7.60 5.78
CA ASN A 620 23.35 8.69 5.00
C ASN A 620 24.29 9.86 4.64
N ILE A 621 25.59 9.61 4.45
CA ILE A 621 26.57 10.66 4.07
C ILE A 621 26.30 11.21 2.65
N GLN A 622 25.76 10.39 1.74
CA GLN A 622 25.30 10.81 0.40
C GLN A 622 24.10 11.77 0.47
N LYS A 623 23.62 12.02 1.70
CA LYS A 623 22.43 12.74 2.07
C LYS A 623 22.79 13.93 2.97
N GLU A 624 24.05 14.37 2.94
CA GLU A 624 24.46 15.62 3.57
C GLU A 624 24.39 16.77 2.57
N LYS A 625 24.14 17.99 3.06
CA LYS A 625 23.97 19.17 2.22
C LYS A 625 25.12 19.37 1.23
N TRP A 626 26.37 19.23 1.69
CA TRP A 626 27.55 19.43 0.84
C TRP A 626 27.64 18.41 -0.32
N PHE A 627 27.08 17.21 -0.16
CA PHE A 627 27.04 16.19 -1.22
C PHE A 627 25.88 16.42 -2.18
N THR A 628 24.75 16.89 -1.67
CA THR A 628 23.51 17.12 -2.44
C THR A 628 23.51 18.45 -3.19
N ASP A 629 24.27 19.43 -2.71
CA ASP A 629 24.72 20.62 -3.46
C ASP A 629 25.49 20.24 -4.76
N LEU A 630 26.08 19.03 -4.80
CA LEU A 630 26.78 18.50 -5.95
C LEU A 630 25.87 17.58 -6.76
N GLY A 631 25.29 16.54 -6.15
CA GLY A 631 24.35 15.63 -6.80
C GLY A 631 22.96 15.78 -6.20
N PRO A 632 22.01 16.50 -6.83
CA PRO A 632 20.67 16.74 -6.29
C PRO A 632 19.74 15.52 -6.35
N ASN A 633 20.19 14.40 -6.92
CA ASN A 633 19.58 13.08 -6.72
C ASN A 633 20.12 12.38 -5.46
N GLY A 634 21.10 12.98 -4.77
CA GLY A 634 21.85 12.56 -3.57
C GLY A 634 22.31 11.11 -3.55
N ARG A 635 22.34 10.44 -4.70
CA ARG A 635 22.65 9.03 -4.82
C ARG A 635 24.01 8.93 -5.46
N ILE A 636 24.84 8.04 -4.91
CA ILE A 636 26.06 7.65 -5.60
C ILE A 636 25.67 6.96 -6.93
N PRO A 637 26.39 7.23 -8.03
CA PRO A 637 27.57 8.08 -8.11
C PRO A 637 27.27 9.55 -8.45
N VAL A 638 28.12 10.45 -7.96
CA VAL A 638 28.17 11.88 -8.32
C VAL A 638 29.62 12.20 -8.65
N LEU A 639 29.85 12.91 -9.75
CA LEU A 639 31.12 13.47 -10.19
C LEU A 639 31.11 14.98 -9.96
N VAL A 640 32.25 15.54 -9.56
CA VAL A 640 32.50 16.98 -9.59
C VAL A 640 33.72 17.25 -10.45
N ASP A 641 33.51 18.00 -11.53
CA ASP A 641 34.55 18.40 -12.45
C ASP A 641 35.14 19.76 -12.03
N HIS A 642 36.18 19.70 -11.21
CA HIS A 642 36.87 20.88 -10.68
C HIS A 642 37.48 21.77 -11.79
N ASP A 643 37.92 21.17 -12.89
CA ASP A 643 38.49 21.86 -14.05
C ASP A 643 37.42 22.49 -14.96
N ASN A 644 36.13 22.29 -14.67
CA ASN A 644 35.01 22.94 -15.36
C ASN A 644 34.25 23.95 -14.47
N GLY A 645 34.95 24.64 -13.58
CA GLY A 645 34.30 25.53 -12.62
C GLY A 645 33.44 24.77 -11.59
N LYS A 646 33.84 23.55 -11.23
CA LYS A 646 33.14 22.64 -10.30
C LYS A 646 31.78 22.15 -10.82
N LEU A 647 31.64 21.92 -12.13
CA LEU A 647 30.43 21.35 -12.71
C LEU A 647 30.16 19.95 -12.15
N SER A 648 29.00 19.74 -11.55
CA SER A 648 28.61 18.44 -11.01
C SER A 648 27.73 17.64 -11.97
N ILE A 649 27.95 16.32 -12.01
CA ILE A 649 27.25 15.38 -12.89
C ILE A 649 26.83 14.16 -12.06
N MET A 650 25.56 13.78 -12.15
CA MET A 650 24.99 12.61 -11.49
C MET A 650 24.44 11.63 -12.55
N GLU A 651 23.91 10.49 -12.11
CA GLU A 651 23.54 9.33 -12.94
C GLU A 651 24.72 8.61 -13.61
N GLY A 652 24.88 7.32 -13.32
CA GLY A 652 26.02 6.56 -13.82
C GLY A 652 26.13 6.48 -15.35
N ALA A 653 25.01 6.58 -16.09
CA ALA A 653 25.02 6.66 -17.55
C ALA A 653 25.41 8.05 -18.08
N ALA A 654 24.96 9.12 -17.42
CA ALA A 654 25.29 10.49 -17.79
C ALA A 654 26.75 10.85 -17.41
N ILE A 655 27.26 10.34 -16.29
CA ILE A 655 28.68 10.44 -15.91
C ILE A 655 29.58 9.80 -16.97
N LEU A 656 29.25 8.58 -17.42
CA LEU A 656 29.98 7.90 -18.52
C LEU A 656 30.04 8.76 -19.79
N SER A 657 28.88 9.29 -20.20
CA SER A 657 28.75 10.12 -21.42
C SER A 657 29.33 11.53 -21.26
N TYR A 658 29.44 12.06 -20.04
CA TYR A 658 30.08 13.33 -19.76
C TYR A 658 31.60 13.20 -19.81
N LEU A 659 32.16 12.24 -19.05
CA LEU A 659 33.59 12.02 -18.95
C LEU A 659 34.19 11.71 -20.32
N THR A 660 33.54 10.89 -21.14
CA THR A 660 34.03 10.61 -22.49
C THR A 660 33.91 11.77 -23.47
N ARG A 661 32.91 12.65 -23.37
CA ARG A 661 32.84 13.82 -24.25
C ARG A 661 33.91 14.88 -23.95
N LYS A 662 34.48 14.89 -22.74
CA LYS A 662 35.41 15.94 -22.31
C LYS A 662 36.84 15.44 -22.07
N TYR A 663 37.00 14.26 -21.48
CA TYR A 663 38.29 13.71 -21.01
C TYR A 663 38.75 12.47 -21.78
N ASP A 664 38.11 12.16 -22.91
CA ASP A 664 38.53 11.09 -23.84
C ASP A 664 38.82 11.68 -25.25
N PRO A 665 39.82 12.59 -25.38
CA PRO A 665 40.04 13.37 -26.62
C PRO A 665 40.52 12.55 -27.81
N GLU A 666 41.13 11.39 -27.58
CA GLU A 666 41.47 10.44 -28.65
C GLU A 666 40.33 9.41 -28.89
N HIS A 667 39.19 9.57 -28.21
CA HIS A 667 38.04 8.68 -28.26
C HIS A 667 38.42 7.20 -28.01
N LYS A 668 39.24 6.90 -27.01
CA LYS A 668 39.61 5.53 -26.63
C LYS A 668 38.43 4.73 -26.08
N PHE A 669 37.46 5.40 -25.44
CA PHE A 669 36.30 4.78 -24.78
C PHE A 669 34.93 5.18 -25.37
N SER A 670 34.93 6.01 -26.42
CA SER A 670 33.74 6.60 -27.04
C SER A 670 33.75 6.54 -28.56
N PHE A 671 32.60 6.83 -29.18
CA PHE A 671 32.44 6.88 -30.63
C PHE A 671 31.90 8.27 -31.03
N THR A 672 32.23 8.72 -32.25
CA THR A 672 31.88 10.06 -32.74
C THR A 672 31.08 10.05 -34.04
N LYS A 673 30.81 8.86 -34.59
CA LYS A 673 30.10 8.65 -35.85
C LYS A 673 29.14 7.48 -35.70
N ASP A 674 28.10 7.52 -36.52
CA ASP A 674 27.18 6.39 -36.69
C ASP A 674 27.76 5.37 -37.69
N PRO A 675 27.45 4.07 -37.50
CA PRO A 675 26.45 3.54 -36.57
C PRO A 675 26.93 3.31 -35.13
N GLU A 676 28.24 3.36 -34.83
CA GLU A 676 28.78 2.91 -33.54
C GLU A 676 28.36 3.82 -32.37
N LEU A 677 28.21 5.13 -32.58
CA LEU A 677 27.69 6.05 -31.56
C LEU A 677 26.27 5.67 -31.13
N SER A 678 25.33 5.61 -32.07
CA SER A 678 23.95 5.17 -31.80
C SER A 678 23.88 3.78 -31.15
N GLN A 679 24.73 2.84 -31.58
CA GLN A 679 24.80 1.50 -30.95
C GLN A 679 25.31 1.56 -29.50
N CYS A 680 26.29 2.42 -29.21
CA CYS A 680 26.82 2.61 -27.85
C CYS A 680 25.73 3.15 -26.91
N GLU A 681 25.01 4.19 -27.35
CA GLU A 681 23.88 4.74 -26.59
C GLU A 681 22.76 3.71 -26.40
N GLN A 682 22.43 2.93 -27.43
CA GLN A 682 21.45 1.84 -27.33
C GLN A 682 21.83 0.82 -26.24
N TRP A 683 23.10 0.38 -26.18
CA TRP A 683 23.53 -0.61 -25.19
C TRP A 683 23.66 -0.05 -23.77
N VAL A 684 23.99 1.23 -23.61
CA VAL A 684 23.94 1.93 -22.30
C VAL A 684 22.50 2.09 -21.82
N ALA A 685 21.56 2.43 -22.71
CA ALA A 685 20.14 2.55 -22.41
C ALA A 685 19.49 1.18 -22.11
N TRP A 686 19.79 0.16 -22.90
CA TRP A 686 19.36 -1.24 -22.67
C TRP A 686 19.81 -1.75 -21.31
N GLN A 687 21.05 -1.44 -20.92
CA GLN A 687 21.57 -1.77 -19.60
C GLN A 687 20.77 -1.04 -18.50
N HIS A 688 20.59 0.28 -18.64
CA HIS A 688 19.92 1.12 -17.64
C HIS A 688 18.44 0.73 -17.45
N GLY A 689 17.72 0.39 -18.52
CA GLY A 689 16.29 0.03 -18.48
C GLY A 689 16.00 -1.46 -18.35
N GLY A 690 16.94 -2.35 -18.71
CA GLY A 690 16.77 -3.80 -18.74
C GLY A 690 17.61 -4.52 -17.69
N LEU A 691 18.90 -4.70 -17.98
CA LEU A 691 19.79 -5.54 -17.16
C LEU A 691 19.88 -5.09 -15.70
N GLY A 692 20.11 -3.79 -15.45
CA GLY A 692 20.25 -3.26 -14.10
C GLY A 692 19.01 -3.49 -13.22
N PRO A 693 17.81 -3.07 -13.66
CA PRO A 693 16.57 -3.29 -12.91
C PRO A 693 16.27 -4.77 -12.62
N MET A 694 16.43 -5.68 -13.59
CA MET A 694 16.10 -7.10 -13.40
C MET A 694 17.06 -7.80 -12.45
N GLN A 695 18.37 -7.56 -12.59
CA GLN A 695 19.38 -8.12 -11.70
C GLN A 695 19.36 -7.49 -10.30
N GLY A 696 18.99 -6.21 -10.18
CA GLY A 696 18.73 -5.56 -8.90
C GLY A 696 17.58 -6.23 -8.12
N GLN A 697 16.52 -6.62 -8.84
CA GLN A 697 15.38 -7.35 -8.26
C GLN A 697 15.73 -8.78 -7.85
N ALA A 698 16.62 -9.48 -8.55
CA ALA A 698 17.15 -10.77 -8.07
C ALA A 698 17.87 -10.64 -6.70
N ASN A 699 18.52 -9.49 -6.46
CA ASN A 699 19.52 -9.32 -5.41
C ASN A 699 19.08 -8.60 -4.12
N GLN A 700 18.08 -7.71 -4.13
CA GLN A 700 17.95 -6.71 -3.06
C GLN A 700 16.83 -6.92 -2.01
N GLN A 701 17.23 -6.87 -0.73
CA GLN A 701 16.61 -7.38 0.50
C GLN A 701 15.10 -7.27 0.75
N VAL A 702 14.57 -8.32 1.41
CA VAL A 702 13.29 -8.32 2.14
C VAL A 702 13.55 -8.69 3.61
N PRO A 703 13.24 -7.82 4.60
CA PRO A 703 13.26 -8.20 6.00
C PRO A 703 11.97 -8.94 6.35
N SER A 704 12.03 -10.27 6.52
CA SER A 704 10.89 -11.00 7.12
C SER A 704 10.91 -10.94 8.65
N THR A 705 9.73 -11.04 9.23
CA THR A 705 9.55 -11.59 10.58
C THR A 705 8.54 -12.74 10.47
N GLN A 706 8.66 -13.69 11.39
CA GLN A 706 8.37 -15.10 11.16
C GLN A 706 6.87 -15.47 11.25
N HIS A 707 6.50 -16.60 10.65
CA HIS A 707 5.20 -17.30 10.72
C HIS A 707 4.01 -16.66 9.97
N THR A 708 3.79 -17.09 8.71
CA THR A 708 2.59 -17.84 8.27
C THR A 708 2.73 -18.21 6.78
N VAL A 709 2.54 -19.48 6.44
CA VAL A 709 2.78 -20.08 5.11
C VAL A 709 1.92 -19.51 3.95
N TYR A 710 0.99 -18.58 4.24
CA TYR A 710 0.24 -17.82 3.23
C TYR A 710 1.07 -16.78 2.45
N VAL A 711 2.24 -16.39 2.93
CA VAL A 711 3.10 -15.37 2.28
C VAL A 711 3.79 -15.91 1.01
N ARG A 712 3.92 -17.24 0.89
CA ARG A 712 4.84 -17.93 -0.03
C ARG A 712 4.43 -17.96 -1.52
N LEU A 713 3.52 -17.11 -1.97
CA LEU A 713 3.10 -16.99 -3.38
C LEU A 713 2.95 -15.55 -3.89
N LEU A 714 3.11 -14.54 -3.02
CA LEU A 714 2.45 -13.23 -3.21
C LEU A 714 3.41 -12.02 -3.36
N MET A 715 4.70 -12.20 -3.13
CA MET A 715 5.72 -11.21 -3.50
C MET A 715 6.05 -11.39 -4.98
N TYR A 716 5.67 -10.44 -5.85
CA TYR A 716 5.87 -10.62 -7.30
C TYR A 716 6.32 -9.40 -8.10
N THR A 717 6.30 -8.21 -7.50
CA THR A 717 6.83 -6.98 -8.11
C THR A 717 7.66 -6.25 -7.06
N SER A 718 8.94 -6.02 -7.37
CA SER A 718 9.92 -5.35 -6.49
C SER A 718 10.22 -6.05 -5.15
N SER A 719 10.96 -7.17 -5.16
CA SER A 719 11.49 -7.81 -3.95
C SER A 719 12.71 -8.69 -4.25
N SER A 720 13.62 -8.91 -3.29
CA SER A 720 14.65 -9.98 -3.38
C SER A 720 13.99 -11.35 -3.43
N PHE A 721 14.60 -12.28 -4.16
CA PHE A 721 14.15 -13.68 -4.17
C PHE A 721 15.26 -14.73 -4.11
N TYR A 722 16.51 -14.33 -4.34
CA TYR A 722 17.65 -15.25 -4.29
C TYR A 722 18.43 -15.10 -2.98
N ARG A 723 19.15 -13.99 -2.76
CA ARG A 723 20.08 -13.85 -1.61
C ARG A 723 19.52 -13.24 -0.34
N LEU A 724 18.89 -12.07 -0.43
CA LEU A 724 18.61 -11.24 0.74
C LEU A 724 17.16 -11.37 1.25
N ALA A 725 16.41 -12.38 0.79
CA ALA A 725 15.11 -12.74 1.34
C ALA A 725 15.26 -13.83 2.42
N LYS A 726 14.63 -13.63 3.58
CA LYS A 726 14.62 -14.61 4.68
C LYS A 726 13.79 -15.88 4.39
N GLU A 727 12.86 -15.83 3.44
CA GLU A 727 12.19 -17.01 2.87
C GLU A 727 12.33 -16.96 1.34
N ARG A 728 12.81 -18.06 0.74
CA ARG A 728 13.03 -18.17 -0.71
C ARG A 728 11.75 -18.70 -1.37
N ILE A 729 11.21 -17.96 -2.35
CA ILE A 729 9.95 -18.28 -3.05
C ILE A 729 10.26 -18.74 -4.47
N PRO A 730 9.84 -19.95 -4.91
CA PRO A 730 10.25 -20.50 -6.20
C PRO A 730 9.92 -19.65 -7.44
N TYR A 731 8.65 -19.28 -7.65
CA TYR A 731 8.24 -18.63 -8.90
C TYR A 731 9.01 -17.31 -9.17
N PRO A 732 9.15 -16.36 -8.22
CA PRO A 732 9.90 -15.14 -8.48
C PRO A 732 11.42 -15.36 -8.51
N THR A 733 11.97 -16.31 -7.74
CA THR A 733 13.39 -16.69 -7.87
C THR A 733 13.68 -17.09 -9.32
N GLN A 734 12.90 -18.00 -9.92
CA GLN A 734 13.13 -18.37 -11.33
C GLN A 734 12.81 -17.23 -12.31
N ARG A 735 11.87 -16.31 -12.01
CA ARG A 735 11.58 -15.18 -12.91
C ARG A 735 12.76 -14.22 -13.01
N TYR A 736 13.28 -13.74 -11.88
CA TYR A 736 14.27 -12.68 -11.90
C TYR A 736 15.70 -13.21 -12.13
N VAL A 737 16.01 -14.42 -11.66
CA VAL A 737 17.26 -15.11 -12.04
C VAL A 737 17.20 -15.54 -13.51
N GLY A 738 16.08 -16.13 -13.96
CA GLY A 738 15.88 -16.54 -15.36
C GLY A 738 15.83 -15.37 -16.36
N GLU A 739 15.22 -14.23 -16.00
CA GLU A 739 15.31 -13.03 -16.85
C GLU A 739 16.74 -12.45 -16.88
N THR A 740 17.48 -12.51 -15.76
CA THR A 740 18.90 -12.14 -15.76
C THR A 740 19.72 -13.08 -16.67
N GLU A 741 19.44 -14.39 -16.64
CA GLU A 741 20.04 -15.38 -17.55
C GLU A 741 19.68 -15.14 -19.01
N ARG A 742 18.42 -14.79 -19.32
CA ARG A 742 17.99 -14.46 -20.68
C ARG A 742 18.70 -13.19 -21.20
N LEU A 743 18.87 -12.18 -20.35
CA LEU A 743 19.60 -10.95 -20.68
C LEU A 743 21.11 -11.21 -20.83
N TYR A 744 21.69 -12.11 -20.02
CA TYR A 744 23.05 -12.60 -20.19
C TYR A 744 23.20 -13.42 -21.49
N GLY A 745 22.21 -14.21 -21.86
CA GLY A 745 22.16 -14.97 -23.11
C GLY A 745 22.17 -14.08 -24.35
N ILE A 746 21.44 -12.97 -24.31
CA ILE A 746 21.52 -11.91 -25.34
C ILE A 746 22.94 -11.34 -25.43
N LEU A 747 23.56 -11.00 -24.31
CA LEU A 747 24.94 -10.48 -24.32
C LEU A 747 25.93 -11.53 -24.83
N ASP A 748 25.82 -12.79 -24.40
CA ASP A 748 26.67 -13.90 -24.86
C ASP A 748 26.56 -14.12 -26.37
N SER A 749 25.32 -14.18 -26.89
CA SER A 749 25.04 -14.36 -28.32
C SER A 749 25.55 -13.17 -29.14
N HIS A 750 25.43 -11.95 -28.61
CA HIS A 750 25.94 -10.74 -29.26
C HIS A 750 27.49 -10.67 -29.29
N LEU A 751 28.13 -11.18 -28.23
CA LEU A 751 29.58 -11.31 -28.06
C LEU A 751 30.17 -12.54 -28.77
N ALA A 752 29.36 -13.51 -29.21
CA ALA A 752 29.84 -14.68 -29.96
C ALA A 752 30.60 -14.31 -31.24
N THR A 753 30.28 -13.17 -31.84
CA THR A 753 30.96 -12.63 -33.04
C THR A 753 31.73 -11.32 -32.79
N ARG A 754 31.88 -10.87 -31.52
CA ARG A 754 32.42 -9.54 -31.19
C ARG A 754 33.36 -9.59 -30.00
N THR A 755 34.43 -8.80 -30.07
CA THR A 755 35.39 -8.65 -28.96
C THR A 755 34.83 -7.81 -27.80
N TRP A 756 33.98 -6.84 -28.13
CA TRP A 756 33.37 -5.85 -27.23
C TRP A 756 31.90 -5.66 -27.58
N ILE A 757 31.12 -4.97 -26.74
CA ILE A 757 29.67 -4.79 -26.97
C ILE A 757 29.40 -3.93 -28.22
N VAL A 758 30.26 -2.96 -28.56
CA VAL A 758 30.08 -2.11 -29.75
C VAL A 758 31.40 -1.93 -30.49
N GLY A 759 31.36 -2.12 -31.81
CA GLY A 759 32.53 -2.02 -32.68
C GLY A 759 33.69 -2.95 -32.26
N ASP A 760 34.89 -2.55 -32.66
CA ASP A 760 36.13 -3.32 -32.41
C ASP A 760 36.92 -2.87 -31.18
N LYS A 761 36.37 -1.96 -30.35
CA LYS A 761 37.03 -1.42 -29.15
C LYS A 761 36.14 -1.37 -27.91
N TYR A 762 36.79 -1.42 -26.75
CA TYR A 762 36.16 -1.27 -25.44
C TYR A 762 35.57 0.13 -25.27
N SER A 763 34.39 0.23 -24.64
CA SER A 763 33.61 1.46 -24.60
C SER A 763 32.81 1.64 -23.30
N ILE A 764 32.15 2.79 -23.15
CA ILE A 764 31.20 3.01 -22.05
C ILE A 764 29.99 2.05 -22.06
N ALA A 765 29.64 1.44 -23.20
CA ALA A 765 28.65 0.37 -23.25
C ALA A 765 29.15 -0.88 -22.50
N ASP A 766 30.43 -1.22 -22.65
CA ASP A 766 31.06 -2.31 -21.91
C ASP A 766 31.08 -2.00 -20.40
N ILE A 767 31.52 -0.80 -20.01
CA ILE A 767 31.58 -0.37 -18.60
C ILE A 767 30.20 -0.40 -17.93
N ALA A 768 29.17 0.12 -18.62
CA ALA A 768 27.80 0.14 -18.10
C ALA A 768 27.30 -1.28 -17.79
N ASN A 769 27.49 -2.23 -18.72
CA ASN A 769 27.05 -3.61 -18.55
C ASN A 769 27.92 -4.38 -17.55
N PHE A 770 29.24 -4.17 -17.58
CA PHE A 770 30.20 -4.83 -16.70
C PHE A 770 29.91 -4.57 -15.22
N SER A 771 29.51 -3.34 -14.87
CA SER A 771 29.15 -2.99 -13.49
C SER A 771 28.06 -3.87 -12.85
N TRP A 772 27.25 -4.53 -13.68
CA TRP A 772 26.24 -5.52 -13.25
C TRP A 772 26.71 -6.96 -13.47
N VAL A 773 27.27 -7.29 -14.64
CA VAL A 773 27.80 -8.64 -14.92
C VAL A 773 28.88 -9.07 -13.92
N ASN A 774 29.67 -8.13 -13.38
CA ASN A 774 30.65 -8.39 -12.34
C ASN A 774 30.04 -8.77 -10.97
N THR A 775 28.71 -8.87 -10.84
CA THR A 775 28.00 -9.41 -9.67
C THR A 775 27.10 -10.61 -10.03
N ALA A 776 27.39 -11.29 -11.16
CA ALA A 776 26.68 -12.48 -11.64
C ALA A 776 26.49 -13.59 -10.61
N TYR A 777 27.57 -14.03 -9.94
CA TYR A 777 27.47 -15.09 -8.93
C TYR A 777 26.66 -14.62 -7.71
N PHE A 778 26.68 -13.32 -7.42
CA PHE A 778 25.79 -12.72 -6.43
C PHE A 778 24.32 -12.75 -6.92
N ALA A 779 24.04 -12.50 -8.20
CA ALA A 779 22.71 -12.67 -8.81
C ALA A 779 22.21 -14.13 -8.87
N GLY A 780 23.06 -15.13 -8.62
CA GLY A 780 22.73 -16.54 -8.77
C GLY A 780 22.88 -17.09 -10.18
N VAL A 781 23.46 -16.30 -11.08
CA VAL A 781 23.70 -16.66 -12.47
C VAL A 781 25.13 -17.18 -12.60
N GLN A 782 25.27 -18.39 -13.13
CA GLN A 782 26.56 -19.03 -13.31
C GLN A 782 27.23 -18.52 -14.59
N LEU A 783 28.19 -17.61 -14.44
CA LEU A 783 28.80 -16.94 -15.60
C LEU A 783 29.47 -17.92 -16.59
N HIS A 784 29.90 -19.10 -16.13
CA HIS A 784 30.51 -20.14 -16.97
C HIS A 784 29.52 -20.83 -17.93
N GLU A 785 28.21 -20.68 -17.73
CA GLU A 785 27.16 -21.13 -18.67
C GLU A 785 27.10 -20.25 -19.93
N PHE A 786 27.73 -19.07 -19.89
CA PHE A 786 27.77 -18.05 -20.95
C PHE A 786 29.24 -17.86 -21.41
N PRO A 787 29.75 -18.71 -22.32
CA PRO A 787 31.19 -18.80 -22.59
C PRO A 787 31.79 -17.56 -23.27
N ASN A 788 31.01 -16.80 -24.03
CA ASN A 788 31.46 -15.57 -24.70
C ASN A 788 31.37 -14.38 -23.73
N LEU A 789 30.30 -14.31 -22.94
CA LEU A 789 30.14 -13.33 -21.87
C LEU A 789 31.19 -13.50 -20.78
N ASN A 790 31.55 -14.74 -20.42
CA ASN A 790 32.61 -15.02 -19.46
C ASN A 790 33.97 -14.55 -19.98
N LYS A 791 34.32 -14.86 -21.24
CA LYS A 791 35.56 -14.37 -21.87
C LYS A 791 35.60 -12.84 -21.95
N TRP A 792 34.47 -12.19 -22.23
CA TRP A 792 34.37 -10.73 -22.21
C TRP A 792 34.52 -10.18 -20.78
N TRP A 793 33.87 -10.79 -19.79
CA TRP A 793 34.01 -10.40 -18.38
C TRP A 793 35.46 -10.56 -17.90
N GLU A 794 36.12 -11.67 -18.21
CA GLU A 794 37.54 -11.90 -17.93
C GLU A 794 38.41 -10.81 -18.60
N ARG A 795 38.14 -10.47 -19.87
CA ARG A 795 38.85 -9.44 -20.63
C ARG A 795 38.68 -8.04 -20.05
N VAL A 796 37.46 -7.65 -19.65
CA VAL A 796 37.19 -6.36 -18.99
C VAL A 796 37.80 -6.36 -17.59
N ASN A 797 37.58 -7.42 -16.81
CA ASN A 797 38.08 -7.53 -15.44
C ASN A 797 39.62 -7.58 -15.38
N ALA A 798 40.31 -8.09 -16.41
CA ALA A 798 41.78 -8.08 -16.49
C ALA A 798 42.39 -6.69 -16.74
N ARG A 799 41.60 -5.67 -17.09
CA ARG A 799 42.11 -4.31 -17.31
C ARG A 799 42.56 -3.70 -15.97
N PRO A 800 43.79 -3.16 -15.85
CA PRO A 800 44.28 -2.61 -14.58
C PRO A 800 43.41 -1.47 -14.04
N ALA A 801 42.96 -0.57 -14.92
CA ALA A 801 41.99 0.47 -14.59
C ALA A 801 40.66 -0.07 -14.02
N VAL A 802 40.10 -1.15 -14.59
CA VAL A 802 38.88 -1.77 -14.07
C VAL A 802 39.11 -2.35 -12.67
N GLN A 803 40.23 -3.04 -12.43
CA GLN A 803 40.58 -3.54 -11.09
C GLN A 803 40.69 -2.44 -10.05
N LYS A 804 41.31 -1.30 -10.40
CA LYS A 804 41.36 -0.12 -9.53
C LYS A 804 39.94 0.44 -9.29
N GLY A 805 39.14 0.59 -10.36
CA GLY A 805 37.82 1.20 -10.31
C GLY A 805 36.78 0.41 -9.50
N ILE A 806 36.86 -0.93 -9.47
CA ILE A 806 36.01 -1.78 -8.61
C ILE A 806 36.46 -1.82 -7.14
N ALA A 807 37.69 -1.36 -6.85
CA ALA A 807 38.22 -1.23 -5.50
C ALA A 807 37.94 0.16 -4.88
N VAL A 808 37.23 1.04 -5.60
CA VAL A 808 36.83 2.38 -5.12
C VAL A 808 35.34 2.36 -4.70
N PRO A 809 34.99 2.78 -3.46
CA PRO A 809 35.88 3.33 -2.42
C PRO A 809 36.60 2.26 -1.58
N SER A 810 36.20 0.99 -1.69
CA SER A 810 36.87 -0.16 -1.07
C SER A 810 36.53 -1.46 -1.83
N GLU A 811 37.31 -2.53 -1.61
CA GLU A 811 37.08 -3.83 -2.28
C GLU A 811 35.72 -4.45 -1.94
N SER A 812 34.83 -4.44 -2.93
CA SER A 812 33.46 -4.94 -2.79
C SER A 812 33.40 -6.46 -2.70
N GLN A 813 32.88 -6.97 -1.58
CA GLN A 813 32.78 -8.42 -1.29
C GLN A 813 31.74 -9.17 -2.15
N ILE A 814 30.97 -8.47 -2.98
CA ILE A 814 29.93 -9.05 -3.84
C ILE A 814 30.35 -9.17 -5.32
N VAL A 815 31.54 -8.70 -5.70
CA VAL A 815 32.05 -8.86 -7.07
C VAL A 815 32.56 -10.27 -7.32
N ASN A 816 32.42 -10.75 -8.55
CA ASN A 816 32.58 -12.16 -8.94
C ASN A 816 33.87 -12.81 -8.41
N GLN A 817 35.02 -12.13 -8.46
CA GLN A 817 36.30 -12.69 -7.96
C GLN A 817 36.36 -12.82 -6.44
N ALA A 818 36.05 -11.76 -5.69
CA ALA A 818 36.04 -11.79 -4.23
C ALA A 818 34.99 -12.78 -3.72
N TYR A 819 33.82 -12.77 -4.37
CA TYR A 819 32.72 -13.68 -4.13
C TYR A 819 33.13 -15.16 -4.27
N ARG A 820 33.77 -15.52 -5.38
CA ARG A 820 34.27 -16.89 -5.61
C ARG A 820 35.35 -17.31 -4.62
N LYS A 821 36.35 -16.45 -4.37
CA LYS A 821 37.39 -16.74 -3.36
C LYS A 821 36.78 -17.06 -2.00
N LYS A 822 35.74 -16.33 -1.58
CA LYS A 822 35.02 -16.57 -0.32
C LYS A 822 34.32 -17.93 -0.30
N VAL A 823 33.66 -18.34 -1.39
CA VAL A 823 33.05 -19.68 -1.53
C VAL A 823 34.11 -20.79 -1.55
N GLU A 824 35.29 -20.52 -2.10
CA GLU A 824 36.40 -21.48 -2.14
C GLU A 824 37.10 -21.59 -0.75
N SER A 825 37.17 -20.51 0.03
CA SER A 825 37.88 -20.44 1.32
C SER A 825 37.05 -20.80 2.56
N ASP A 826 35.73 -20.60 2.53
CA ASP A 826 34.82 -20.79 3.67
C ASP A 826 33.84 -21.95 3.39
N PRO A 827 34.07 -23.15 3.97
CA PRO A 827 33.20 -24.32 3.76
C PRO A 827 31.76 -24.14 4.26
N GLU A 828 31.53 -23.30 5.28
CA GLU A 828 30.18 -23.03 5.80
C GLU A 828 29.43 -22.09 4.88
N TYR A 829 30.11 -21.08 4.35
CA TYR A 829 29.58 -20.20 3.30
C TYR A 829 29.27 -21.01 2.03
N LYS A 830 30.20 -21.86 1.58
CA LYS A 830 29.99 -22.75 0.43
C LYS A 830 28.74 -23.61 0.59
N LYS A 831 28.54 -24.25 1.74
CA LYS A 831 27.35 -25.05 2.01
C LYS A 831 26.05 -24.25 1.87
N LYS A 832 26.01 -23.02 2.38
CA LYS A 832 24.85 -22.11 2.25
C LYS A 832 24.58 -21.68 0.80
N GLU A 833 25.62 -21.64 -0.02
CA GLU A 833 25.54 -21.38 -1.45
C GLU A 833 25.06 -22.59 -2.25
N ASP A 834 25.55 -23.79 -1.96
CA ASP A 834 25.08 -25.02 -2.58
C ASP A 834 23.58 -25.25 -2.26
N GLU A 835 23.16 -25.00 -1.01
CA GLU A 835 21.74 -24.99 -0.60
C GLU A 835 20.91 -23.92 -1.32
N LEU A 836 21.50 -22.77 -1.65
CA LEU A 836 20.82 -21.68 -2.36
C LEU A 836 20.68 -21.97 -3.86
N ALA A 837 21.74 -22.49 -4.49
CA ALA A 837 21.75 -22.91 -5.88
C ALA A 837 20.73 -24.04 -6.12
N GLU A 838 20.66 -25.02 -5.23
CA GLU A 838 19.70 -26.12 -5.30
C GLU A 838 18.24 -25.64 -5.16
N ILE A 839 17.98 -24.61 -4.36
CA ILE A 839 16.65 -23.98 -4.29
C ILE A 839 16.29 -23.25 -5.59
N CYS A 840 17.24 -22.57 -6.22
CA CYS A 840 17.01 -21.93 -7.53
C CYS A 840 16.80 -22.96 -8.64
N LYS A 841 17.57 -24.05 -8.65
CA LYS A 841 17.40 -25.16 -9.57
C LYS A 841 16.01 -25.80 -9.45
N LYS A 842 15.59 -26.17 -8.23
CA LYS A 842 14.24 -26.67 -7.95
C LYS A 842 13.15 -25.69 -8.34
N ALA A 843 13.40 -24.39 -8.18
CA ALA A 843 12.48 -23.35 -8.63
C ALA A 843 12.35 -23.31 -10.17
N LYS A 844 13.45 -23.42 -10.92
CA LYS A 844 13.40 -23.52 -12.39
C LYS A 844 12.68 -24.78 -12.85
N GLU A 845 13.02 -25.93 -12.27
CA GLU A 845 12.38 -27.23 -12.54
C GLU A 845 10.87 -27.19 -12.27
N GLN A 846 10.43 -26.61 -11.15
CA GLN A 846 9.02 -26.47 -10.78
C GLN A 846 8.19 -25.72 -11.83
N TYR A 847 8.77 -24.72 -12.51
CA TYR A 847 8.10 -23.92 -13.54
C TYR A 847 8.50 -24.32 -14.96
N ASN A 848 9.19 -25.47 -15.13
CA ASN A 848 9.71 -25.96 -16.41
C ASN A 848 10.52 -24.88 -17.17
N TYR A 849 11.22 -24.00 -16.44
CA TYR A 849 12.06 -22.98 -17.04
C TYR A 849 13.24 -23.66 -17.73
N LYS A 850 13.25 -23.56 -19.05
CA LYS A 850 14.38 -23.93 -19.90
C LYS A 850 15.00 -22.64 -20.39
N TYR A 851 16.26 -22.43 -20.05
CA TYR A 851 17.03 -21.37 -20.66
C TYR A 851 17.04 -21.56 -22.18
N SER A 852 16.61 -20.54 -22.90
CA SER A 852 16.74 -20.41 -24.34
C SER A 852 17.23 -19.00 -24.61
N SER A 853 18.39 -18.89 -25.27
CA SER A 853 18.74 -17.62 -25.90
C SER A 853 17.75 -17.35 -27.06
N PRO A 854 17.45 -16.08 -27.37
CA PRO A 854 16.78 -15.69 -28.61
C PRO A 854 17.59 -16.02 -29.88
#